data_AF-A0A972SB45-F1
#
_entry.id   AF-A0A972SB45-F1
#
_cell.length_a   1.000
_cell.length_b   1.000
_cell.length_c   1.000
_cell.angle_alpha   90.00
_cell.angle_beta   90.00
_cell.angle_gamma   90.00
#
_symmetry.space_group_name_H-M   'P 1'
#
loop_
_entity.id
_entity.type
_entity.pdbx_description
1 polymer ?
#
loop_
_entity_poly.entity_id
_entity_poly.type
_entity_poly.pdbx_seq_one_letter_code
_entity_poly.pdbx_strand_id
1 'polypeptide(L)'
;MKKLFVISIFILKLFSCTSAWTPAYFKNAYYDFVSLPLFKDTENPLYSYSFVSPWVYEDRKDYYEKIKKRLNLREWSEYLGVDEKDIERTLYEKKPFDFKKIKNRKKREEFISYLDALGMIDYDTDWRKVLKRFLALYKKSELDFFKLRDAYNIVRAYHHLKMFDKELEFIDSLNSLKNDEVKNSIVWEWIESFKAGAIRHKGDFVVSSYLFAKVFATHKSDAYVGYYDFKVRNDKEWRELLKLAKNREDVLLFHFLRALNPKNNALWELKKMSEIDSDSVWVDRLLFLVAQKVQYTIFLLKEDCEDCKDDKKRAFREYIESFLNYLQKNRDSDFREYLFAYLKYIYNDKRVPLKNKKYQKLLDYLAYVDALEVVDEDEISKRLKEIEALFENRNIKVDLERYTIRRLYELYPKDSVKKSLAKCFYDREEKYYCKLDFRKSLDLNKLNEFVNLKNKRRNYIENLLLSKKETDLGERLIRVYYSVLYTAEGDFKKALKYVKNLPVLKNYDDTYYWDKKDFMRGSFYNPFNVDFTANNRALPRSKLYTHERFLKTILKIKKKLKQDPNSVTDNFLMANAWYNISDFGNSPMFAKIYRCVVCVDPKALPKLQKAKEYYLKVLSLTSDRELRAKVYYQLMKIALGKKMIEKWKEEKYYIYGDFSPFKWVKDSDEYKDLYRELEKYKDTKYYKEIKDCAGFQYFK
;
A
#
# COMPACT_ATOMS: atom_id res chain seq x y z
N MET A 1 -3.11 60.41 1.35
CA MET A 1 -3.94 60.34 0.11
C MET A 1 -3.46 59.14 -0.69
N LYS A 2 -4.25 58.06 -0.74
CA LYS A 2 -4.99 57.56 -1.94
C LYS A 2 -4.05 57.37 -3.17
N LYS A 3 -3.93 56.23 -3.85
CA LYS A 3 -4.71 54.98 -3.91
C LYS A 3 -3.94 53.97 -4.81
N LEU A 4 -4.10 52.68 -4.49
CA LEU A 4 -4.20 51.48 -5.34
C LEU A 4 -3.63 51.46 -6.78
N PHE A 5 -2.77 50.47 -7.06
CA PHE A 5 -3.00 49.32 -7.97
C PHE A 5 -1.78 48.37 -7.85
N VAL A 6 -1.77 47.40 -6.94
CA VAL A 6 -2.08 45.97 -7.16
C VAL A 6 -2.03 45.55 -8.63
N ILE A 7 -0.90 44.97 -9.08
CA ILE A 7 -0.87 43.73 -9.87
C ILE A 7 0.35 42.91 -9.42
N SER A 8 0.05 41.85 -8.68
CA SER A 8 0.96 40.79 -8.27
C SER A 8 1.49 40.01 -9.49
N ILE A 9 2.80 40.06 -9.75
CA ILE A 9 3.49 39.16 -10.72
C ILE A 9 4.54 38.32 -9.97
N PHE A 10 4.20 37.78 -8.80
CA PHE A 10 5.09 36.87 -8.07
C PHE A 10 4.40 35.65 -7.45
N ILE A 11 3.23 35.28 -7.93
CA ILE A 11 2.57 34.01 -7.59
C ILE A 11 1.98 33.45 -8.88
N LEU A 12 2.70 32.56 -9.58
CA LEU A 12 2.13 31.58 -10.54
C LEU A 12 3.17 30.61 -11.16
N LYS A 13 4.28 30.31 -10.47
CA LYS A 13 5.21 29.22 -10.85
C LYS A 13 5.58 28.27 -9.71
N LEU A 14 4.73 28.16 -8.69
CA LEU A 14 4.82 27.14 -7.62
C LEU A 14 3.62 26.17 -7.59
N PHE A 15 2.75 26.22 -8.61
CA PHE A 15 1.78 25.17 -8.87
C PHE A 15 2.08 24.54 -10.24
N SER A 16 3.29 23.99 -10.39
CA SER A 16 3.48 22.92 -11.35
C SER A 16 2.59 21.79 -10.89
N CYS A 17 1.47 21.61 -11.60
CA CYS A 17 0.69 20.38 -11.70
C CYS A 17 1.02 19.33 -10.64
N THR A 18 0.66 19.59 -9.38
CA THR A 18 0.01 18.55 -8.61
C THR A 18 -1.29 18.35 -9.35
N SER A 19 -1.25 17.55 -10.43
CA SER A 19 -2.41 16.77 -10.81
C SER A 19 -2.99 16.31 -9.49
N ALA A 20 -4.27 16.61 -9.27
CA ALA A 20 -5.03 16.01 -8.19
C ALA A 20 -4.47 14.60 -7.96
N TRP A 21 -4.25 14.24 -6.71
CA TRP A 21 -4.11 12.85 -6.32
C TRP A 21 -5.37 12.16 -6.82
N THR A 22 -5.40 11.82 -8.11
CA THR A 22 -6.40 10.99 -8.71
C THR A 22 -6.01 9.63 -8.18
N PRO A 23 -6.86 9.03 -7.33
CA PRO A 23 -6.80 7.61 -7.11
C PRO A 23 -7.24 6.98 -8.44
N ALA A 24 -6.36 7.03 -9.45
CA ALA A 24 -6.42 6.15 -10.61
C ALA A 24 -5.70 4.82 -10.30
N TYR A 25 -5.31 4.64 -9.04
CA TYR A 25 -5.07 3.38 -8.38
C TYR A 25 -6.29 2.91 -7.64
N PHE A 26 -6.30 1.62 -7.42
CA PHE A 26 -7.43 0.74 -7.31
C PHE A 26 -8.36 1.12 -6.16
N LYS A 27 -9.30 2.04 -6.43
CA LYS A 27 -10.52 2.08 -5.63
C LYS A 27 -11.40 0.83 -5.78
N ASN A 28 -10.93 -0.20 -6.49
CA ASN A 28 -11.13 -1.62 -6.20
C ASN A 28 -10.53 -2.44 -7.37
N ALA A 29 -9.97 -3.60 -7.06
CA ALA A 29 -9.77 -4.69 -8.01
C ALA A 29 -11.13 -5.23 -8.49
N TYR A 30 -11.85 -4.45 -9.30
CA TYR A 30 -13.10 -4.88 -9.90
C TYR A 30 -12.82 -5.99 -10.91
N TYR A 31 -13.28 -7.20 -10.58
CA TYR A 31 -13.63 -8.27 -11.50
C TYR A 31 -12.53 -8.71 -12.48
N ASP A 32 -11.40 -9.24 -12.01
CA ASP A 32 -10.37 -9.76 -12.94
C ASP A 32 -10.75 -11.12 -13.57
N PHE A 33 -12.01 -11.23 -14.02
CA PHE A 33 -12.49 -12.29 -14.88
C PHE A 33 -12.15 -12.04 -16.35
N VAL A 34 -11.49 -10.93 -16.65
CA VAL A 34 -10.94 -10.64 -17.96
C VAL A 34 -9.45 -10.98 -17.93
N SER A 35 -9.04 -12.12 -17.35
CA SER A 35 -7.62 -12.48 -17.19
C SER A 35 -7.13 -13.53 -18.19
N LEU A 36 -5.98 -13.30 -18.83
CA LEU A 36 -5.34 -14.29 -19.71
C LEU A 36 -5.11 -15.65 -19.02
N PRO A 37 -4.73 -15.72 -17.73
CA PRO A 37 -4.57 -16.98 -17.01
C PRO A 37 -5.86 -17.81 -16.83
N LEU A 38 -7.06 -17.28 -17.15
CA LEU A 38 -8.28 -18.07 -17.31
C LEU A 38 -8.21 -19.02 -18.52
N PHE A 39 -7.44 -18.66 -19.55
CA PHE A 39 -7.48 -19.31 -20.87
C PHE A 39 -6.12 -19.78 -21.37
N LYS A 40 -5.01 -19.18 -20.91
CA LYS A 40 -3.63 -19.55 -21.29
C LYS A 40 -2.67 -19.38 -20.10
N ASP A 41 -1.89 -20.41 -19.81
CA ASP A 41 -0.79 -20.29 -18.84
C ASP A 41 0.35 -19.48 -19.50
N THR A 42 0.47 -18.22 -19.09
CA THR A 42 1.47 -17.32 -19.67
C THR A 42 2.24 -16.65 -18.54
N GLU A 43 3.37 -17.23 -18.18
CA GLU A 43 4.35 -16.64 -17.27
C GLU A 43 5.08 -15.47 -17.94
N ASN A 44 4.39 -14.38 -18.27
CA ASN A 44 5.08 -13.11 -18.49
C ASN A 44 4.49 -11.96 -17.63
N PRO A 45 5.32 -11.31 -16.81
CA PRO A 45 4.95 -10.25 -15.87
C PRO A 45 4.38 -8.99 -16.51
N LEU A 46 4.65 -8.73 -17.78
CA LEU A 46 4.03 -7.61 -18.48
C LEU A 46 2.52 -7.78 -18.59
N TYR A 47 1.99 -9.01 -18.40
CA TYR A 47 0.56 -9.29 -18.33
C TYR A 47 -0.03 -9.04 -16.94
N SER A 48 0.79 -9.01 -15.88
CA SER A 48 0.32 -8.81 -14.51
C SER A 48 0.21 -7.33 -14.10
N TYR A 49 0.77 -6.41 -14.90
CA TYR A 49 0.83 -4.98 -14.58
C TYR A 49 0.08 -4.18 -15.65
N SER A 50 -1.22 -3.96 -15.44
CA SER A 50 -2.12 -3.26 -16.37
C SER A 50 -1.82 -1.75 -16.49
N PHE A 51 -2.40 -1.10 -17.50
CA PHE A 51 -2.13 0.28 -17.98
C PHE A 51 -2.52 1.44 -17.03
N VAL A 52 -2.86 1.14 -15.77
CA VAL A 52 -3.55 2.02 -14.80
C VAL A 52 -2.79 3.26 -14.29
N SER A 53 -1.50 3.34 -14.64
CA SER A 53 -0.45 3.05 -13.68
C SER A 53 0.74 4.03 -13.47
N PRO A 54 0.72 5.22 -12.83
CA PRO A 54 1.95 6.03 -12.61
C PRO A 54 3.20 5.34 -11.99
N TRP A 55 2.99 4.25 -11.26
CA TRP A 55 3.85 3.38 -10.46
C TRP A 55 4.06 2.04 -11.17
N VAL A 56 3.24 1.68 -12.18
CA VAL A 56 3.52 0.54 -13.08
C VAL A 56 4.89 0.70 -13.74
N TYR A 57 5.36 1.94 -13.90
CA TYR A 57 6.74 2.18 -14.28
C TYR A 57 7.73 1.55 -13.30
N GLU A 58 7.66 1.95 -12.03
CA GLU A 58 8.54 1.46 -10.97
C GLU A 58 8.30 -0.03 -10.68
N ASP A 59 7.07 -0.51 -10.67
CA ASP A 59 6.75 -1.92 -10.42
C ASP A 59 7.30 -2.85 -11.51
N ARG A 60 7.17 -2.45 -12.79
CA ARG A 60 7.75 -3.21 -13.91
C ARG A 60 9.26 -3.19 -13.84
N LYS A 61 9.85 -2.00 -13.61
CA LYS A 61 11.29 -1.86 -13.48
C LYS A 61 11.82 -2.72 -12.33
N ASP A 62 11.25 -2.61 -11.14
CA ASP A 62 11.61 -3.41 -9.95
C ASP A 62 11.47 -4.91 -10.19
N TYR A 63 10.41 -5.32 -10.89
CA TYR A 63 10.21 -6.72 -11.26
C TYR A 63 11.33 -7.19 -12.19
N TYR A 64 11.63 -6.44 -13.25
CA TYR A 64 12.65 -6.82 -14.22
C TYR A 64 14.06 -6.73 -13.65
N GLU A 65 14.34 -5.78 -12.76
CA GLU A 65 15.61 -5.72 -12.00
C GLU A 65 15.78 -6.95 -11.11
N LYS A 66 14.71 -7.46 -10.48
CA LYS A 66 14.76 -8.74 -9.74
C LYS A 66 15.03 -9.93 -10.66
N ILE A 67 14.38 -9.99 -11.83
CA ILE A 67 14.68 -11.03 -12.83
C ILE A 67 16.13 -10.94 -13.28
N LYS A 68 16.57 -9.75 -13.70
CA LYS A 68 17.91 -9.46 -14.21
C LYS A 68 18.96 -9.89 -13.20
N LYS A 69 18.78 -9.52 -11.92
CA LYS A 69 19.63 -9.97 -10.83
C LYS A 69 19.64 -11.48 -10.70
N ARG A 70 18.47 -12.13 -10.61
CA ARG A 70 18.35 -13.59 -10.44
C ARG A 70 19.03 -14.36 -11.57
N LEU A 71 18.76 -14.00 -12.82
CA LEU A 71 19.36 -14.67 -13.98
C LEU A 71 20.88 -14.46 -14.02
N ASN A 72 21.37 -13.26 -13.67
CA ASN A 72 22.80 -12.97 -13.63
C ASN A 72 23.51 -13.81 -12.55
N LEU A 73 22.92 -13.90 -11.35
CA LEU A 73 23.43 -14.75 -10.28
C LEU A 73 23.53 -16.20 -10.71
N ARG A 74 22.49 -16.71 -11.38
CA ARG A 74 22.45 -18.07 -11.90
C ARG A 74 23.55 -18.35 -12.92
N GLU A 75 23.76 -17.48 -13.92
CA GLU A 75 24.84 -17.66 -14.89
C GLU A 75 26.23 -17.65 -14.25
N TRP A 76 26.48 -16.75 -13.31
CA TRP A 76 27.75 -16.69 -12.58
C TRP A 76 27.98 -17.94 -11.72
N SER A 77 26.94 -18.38 -11.00
CA SER A 77 26.94 -19.58 -10.17
C SER A 77 27.26 -20.83 -11.00
N GLU A 78 26.53 -21.03 -12.09
CA GLU A 78 26.71 -22.17 -13.00
C GLU A 78 28.11 -22.15 -13.64
N TYR A 79 28.59 -20.98 -14.08
CA TYR A 79 29.89 -20.88 -14.73
C TYR A 79 31.06 -21.08 -13.77
N LEU A 80 31.01 -20.51 -12.56
CA LEU A 80 32.10 -20.59 -11.58
C LEU A 80 32.05 -21.85 -10.71
N GLY A 81 30.90 -22.53 -10.64
CA GLY A 81 30.67 -23.70 -9.80
C GLY A 81 30.59 -23.35 -8.31
N VAL A 82 29.93 -22.25 -7.96
CA VAL A 82 29.79 -21.73 -6.58
C VAL A 82 28.36 -21.30 -6.29
N ASP A 83 27.96 -21.17 -5.02
CA ASP A 83 26.58 -20.84 -4.63
C ASP A 83 26.17 -19.42 -5.04
N GLU A 84 24.91 -19.24 -5.49
CA GLU A 84 24.36 -17.94 -5.89
C GLU A 84 24.47 -16.88 -4.78
N LYS A 85 24.36 -17.27 -3.50
CA LYS A 85 24.49 -16.34 -2.37
C LYS A 85 25.90 -15.80 -2.22
N ASP A 86 26.93 -16.59 -2.54
CA ASP A 86 28.31 -16.13 -2.50
C ASP A 86 28.57 -15.08 -3.60
N ILE A 87 28.00 -15.31 -4.79
CA ILE A 87 28.02 -14.33 -5.89
C ILE A 87 27.25 -13.07 -5.53
N GLU A 88 26.05 -13.20 -4.96
CA GLU A 88 25.20 -12.08 -4.58
C GLU A 88 25.90 -11.15 -3.59
N ARG A 89 26.46 -11.73 -2.53
CA ARG A 89 27.23 -10.99 -1.52
C ARG A 89 28.39 -10.21 -2.13
N THR A 90 28.99 -10.73 -3.17
CA THR A 90 30.19 -10.12 -3.78
C THR A 90 29.81 -9.06 -4.80
N LEU A 91 28.96 -9.40 -5.78
CA LEU A 91 28.61 -8.50 -6.88
C LEU A 91 27.61 -7.40 -6.48
N TYR A 92 26.67 -7.69 -5.57
CA TYR A 92 25.59 -6.77 -5.22
C TYR A 92 25.74 -6.16 -3.82
N GLU A 93 26.30 -6.90 -2.86
CA GLU A 93 26.55 -6.38 -1.50
C GLU A 93 27.98 -5.89 -1.27
N LYS A 94 28.87 -6.02 -2.25
CA LYS A 94 30.28 -5.60 -2.20
C LYS A 94 31.05 -6.19 -1.01
N LYS A 95 30.75 -7.42 -0.61
CA LYS A 95 31.45 -8.14 0.47
C LYS A 95 32.60 -8.99 -0.09
N PRO A 96 33.63 -9.31 0.74
CA PRO A 96 34.72 -10.19 0.33
C PRO A 96 34.24 -11.58 -0.10
N PHE A 97 34.88 -12.13 -1.14
CA PHE A 97 34.64 -13.48 -1.67
C PHE A 97 35.77 -14.44 -1.29
N ASP A 98 35.44 -15.68 -0.93
CA ASP A 98 36.44 -16.74 -0.76
C ASP A 98 36.78 -17.38 -2.11
N PHE A 99 37.84 -16.86 -2.75
CA PHE A 99 38.29 -17.32 -4.06
C PHE A 99 38.71 -18.80 -4.09
N LYS A 100 38.96 -19.45 -2.95
CA LYS A 100 39.27 -20.89 -2.91
C LYS A 100 38.10 -21.75 -3.39
N LYS A 101 36.86 -21.24 -3.30
CA LYS A 101 35.65 -21.92 -3.77
C LYS A 101 35.64 -22.17 -5.28
N ILE A 102 36.31 -21.33 -6.07
CA ILE A 102 36.40 -21.50 -7.53
C ILE A 102 37.53 -22.46 -7.85
N LYS A 103 37.21 -23.74 -8.13
CA LYS A 103 38.21 -24.80 -8.34
C LYS A 103 39.12 -24.56 -9.55
N ASN A 104 38.57 -24.03 -10.64
CA ASN A 104 39.33 -23.76 -11.85
C ASN A 104 40.20 -22.50 -11.67
N ARG A 105 41.54 -22.67 -11.70
CA ARG A 105 42.52 -21.60 -11.50
C ARG A 105 42.33 -20.43 -12.47
N LYS A 106 42.13 -20.71 -13.76
CA LYS A 106 41.97 -19.69 -14.79
C LYS A 106 40.69 -18.87 -14.57
N LYS A 107 39.55 -19.54 -14.31
CA LYS A 107 38.29 -18.86 -13.96
C LYS A 107 38.43 -17.98 -12.73
N ARG A 108 39.18 -18.44 -11.73
CA ARG A 108 39.46 -17.70 -10.50
C ARG A 108 40.27 -16.43 -10.77
N GLU A 109 41.35 -16.53 -11.54
CA GLU A 109 42.23 -15.39 -11.88
C GLU A 109 41.50 -14.32 -12.71
N GLU A 110 40.70 -14.74 -13.69
CA GLU A 110 39.88 -13.82 -14.48
C GLU A 110 38.75 -13.19 -13.65
N PHE A 111 38.11 -13.95 -12.75
CA PHE A 111 37.09 -13.39 -11.84
C PHE A 111 37.66 -12.34 -10.88
N ILE A 112 38.85 -12.57 -10.32
CA ILE A 112 39.54 -11.57 -9.48
C ILE A 112 39.77 -10.28 -10.27
N SER A 113 40.30 -10.41 -11.49
CA SER A 113 40.60 -9.26 -12.36
C SER A 113 39.33 -8.49 -12.75
N TYR A 114 38.24 -9.22 -13.00
CA TYR A 114 36.93 -8.65 -13.30
C TYR A 114 36.33 -7.90 -12.10
N LEU A 115 36.38 -8.47 -10.90
CA LEU A 115 35.88 -7.81 -9.68
C LEU A 115 36.66 -6.53 -9.34
N ASP A 116 37.98 -6.57 -9.50
CA ASP A 116 38.85 -5.41 -9.33
C ASP A 116 38.44 -4.26 -10.28
N ALA A 117 38.22 -4.57 -11.56
CA ALA A 117 37.76 -3.59 -12.54
C ALA A 117 36.33 -3.09 -12.27
N LEU A 118 35.41 -3.97 -11.85
CA LEU A 118 34.06 -3.57 -11.44
C LEU A 118 34.06 -2.63 -10.23
N GLY A 119 35.03 -2.78 -9.32
CA GLY A 119 35.22 -1.89 -8.17
C GLY A 119 35.44 -0.42 -8.54
N MET A 120 35.84 -0.15 -9.79
CA MET A 120 36.00 1.21 -10.33
C MET A 120 34.68 1.87 -10.71
N ILE A 121 33.56 1.13 -10.71
CA ILE A 121 32.23 1.63 -11.10
C ILE A 121 31.43 1.99 -9.84
N ASP A 122 31.21 3.29 -9.66
CA ASP A 122 30.40 3.88 -8.60
C ASP A 122 29.60 5.11 -9.11
N TYR A 123 29.14 5.97 -8.21
CA TYR A 123 28.36 7.14 -8.57
C TYR A 123 29.16 8.19 -9.37
N ASP A 124 30.47 8.32 -9.12
CA ASP A 124 31.37 9.30 -9.72
C ASP A 124 32.35 8.66 -10.73
N THR A 125 31.89 7.60 -11.40
CA THR A 125 32.69 6.78 -12.31
C THR A 125 33.38 7.61 -13.40
N ASP A 126 34.72 7.52 -13.46
CA ASP A 126 35.50 7.97 -14.62
C ASP A 126 35.44 6.90 -15.73
N TRP A 127 34.47 7.06 -16.63
CA TRP A 127 34.22 6.11 -17.71
C TRP A 127 35.39 5.94 -18.69
N ARG A 128 36.33 6.89 -18.78
CA ARG A 128 37.53 6.73 -19.61
C ARG A 128 38.50 5.72 -19.00
N LYS A 129 38.65 5.73 -17.67
CA LYS A 129 39.46 4.74 -16.94
C LYS A 129 38.82 3.36 -17.01
N VAL A 130 37.50 3.28 -16.82
CA VAL A 130 36.72 2.04 -16.97
C VAL A 130 36.91 1.46 -18.37
N LEU A 131 36.73 2.27 -19.42
CA LEU A 131 36.93 1.85 -20.80
C LEU A 131 38.33 1.29 -21.04
N LYS A 132 39.38 2.01 -20.60
CA LYS A 132 40.77 1.56 -20.75
C LYS A 132 41.03 0.24 -20.02
N ARG A 133 40.50 0.08 -18.81
CA ARG A 133 40.67 -1.13 -17.98
C ARG A 133 39.99 -2.33 -18.63
N PHE A 134 38.72 -2.22 -19.01
CA PHE A 134 37.99 -3.34 -19.59
C PHE A 134 38.47 -3.69 -21.01
N LEU A 135 38.94 -2.72 -21.81
CA LEU A 135 39.60 -3.04 -23.09
C LEU A 135 40.87 -3.89 -22.89
N ALA A 136 41.64 -3.63 -21.83
CA ALA A 136 42.82 -4.43 -21.51
C ALA A 136 42.44 -5.84 -21.03
N LEU A 137 41.40 -5.97 -20.20
CA LEU A 137 40.88 -7.27 -19.75
C LEU A 137 40.32 -8.08 -20.93
N TYR A 138 39.49 -7.47 -21.78
CA TYR A 138 38.90 -8.10 -22.95
C TYR A 138 39.96 -8.69 -23.91
N LYS A 139 41.06 -7.95 -24.14
CA LYS A 139 42.17 -8.42 -24.99
C LYS A 139 42.96 -9.57 -24.36
N LYS A 140 43.08 -9.58 -23.03
CA LYS A 140 43.85 -10.59 -22.27
C LYS A 140 43.02 -11.86 -21.99
N SER A 141 41.71 -11.72 -21.84
CA SER A 141 40.82 -12.83 -21.48
C SER A 141 40.90 -13.92 -22.54
N GLU A 142 40.95 -15.16 -22.07
CA GLU A 142 40.97 -16.34 -22.93
C GLU A 142 39.68 -17.15 -22.78
N LEU A 143 38.71 -16.65 -22.01
CA LEU A 143 37.45 -17.28 -21.70
C LEU A 143 36.30 -16.42 -22.23
N ASP A 144 35.52 -16.97 -23.16
CA ASP A 144 34.45 -16.23 -23.84
C ASP A 144 33.41 -15.64 -22.86
N PHE A 145 33.14 -16.34 -21.75
CA PHE A 145 32.27 -15.87 -20.67
C PHE A 145 32.74 -14.54 -20.05
N PHE A 146 34.04 -14.39 -19.81
CA PHE A 146 34.63 -13.15 -19.28
C PHE A 146 34.75 -12.09 -20.37
N LYS A 147 35.16 -12.46 -21.59
CA LYS A 147 35.14 -11.55 -22.75
C LYS A 147 33.79 -10.90 -22.95
N LEU A 148 32.69 -11.64 -22.86
CA LEU A 148 31.34 -11.09 -23.02
C LEU A 148 31.01 -10.06 -21.92
N ARG A 149 31.38 -10.33 -20.67
CA ARG A 149 31.13 -9.45 -19.52
C ARG A 149 32.03 -8.21 -19.54
N ASP A 150 33.27 -8.34 -19.97
CA ASP A 150 34.15 -7.22 -20.24
C ASP A 150 33.61 -6.37 -21.39
N ALA A 151 33.16 -7.01 -22.48
CA ALA A 151 32.54 -6.35 -23.62
C ALA A 151 31.31 -5.52 -23.23
N TYR A 152 30.44 -6.06 -22.37
CA TYR A 152 29.31 -5.30 -21.84
C TYR A 152 29.74 -4.01 -21.12
N ASN A 153 30.79 -4.06 -20.29
CA ASN A 153 31.29 -2.88 -19.61
C ASN A 153 32.00 -1.90 -20.56
N ILE A 154 32.64 -2.38 -21.62
CA ILE A 154 33.17 -1.55 -22.71
C ILE A 154 32.04 -0.81 -23.43
N VAL A 155 30.97 -1.51 -23.80
CA VAL A 155 29.77 -0.95 -24.44
C VAL A 155 29.15 0.13 -23.56
N ARG A 156 28.93 -0.15 -22.26
CA ARG A 156 28.46 0.85 -21.29
C ARG A 156 29.35 2.08 -21.23
N ALA A 157 30.67 1.89 -21.20
CA ALA A 157 31.62 2.98 -21.12
C ALA A 157 31.59 3.86 -22.37
N TYR A 158 31.53 3.27 -23.58
CA TYR A 158 31.34 4.03 -24.81
C TYR A 158 30.02 4.81 -24.78
N HIS A 159 28.95 4.17 -24.32
CA HIS A 159 27.62 4.79 -24.23
C HIS A 159 27.61 6.03 -23.31
N HIS A 160 28.15 5.90 -22.09
CA HIS A 160 28.26 7.01 -21.15
C HIS A 160 29.17 8.14 -21.64
N LEU A 161 30.20 7.80 -22.43
CA LEU A 161 31.08 8.76 -23.09
C LEU A 161 30.46 9.35 -24.38
N LYS A 162 29.26 8.94 -24.77
CA LYS A 162 28.56 9.33 -26.01
C LYS A 162 29.34 9.02 -27.28
N MET A 163 30.18 7.98 -27.24
CA MET A 163 31.01 7.53 -28.36
C MET A 163 30.27 6.47 -29.20
N PHE A 164 29.08 6.82 -29.70
CA PHE A 164 28.14 5.87 -30.29
C PHE A 164 28.66 5.16 -31.55
N ASP A 165 29.48 5.82 -32.38
CA ASP A 165 30.09 5.19 -33.54
C ASP A 165 31.01 4.02 -33.14
N LYS A 166 31.88 4.28 -32.16
CA LYS A 166 32.80 3.28 -31.61
C LYS A 166 32.06 2.20 -30.83
N GLU A 167 30.97 2.55 -30.16
CA GLU A 167 30.08 1.57 -29.52
C GLU A 167 29.55 0.57 -30.55
N LEU A 168 29.01 1.05 -31.67
CA LEU A 168 28.45 0.20 -32.72
C LEU A 168 29.52 -0.63 -33.44
N GLU A 169 30.65 -0.02 -33.80
CA GLU A 169 31.79 -0.73 -34.39
C GLU A 169 32.28 -1.86 -33.47
N PHE A 170 32.39 -1.58 -32.17
CA PHE A 170 32.80 -2.57 -31.19
C PHE A 170 31.76 -3.70 -31.08
N ILE A 171 30.46 -3.38 -30.96
CA ILE A 171 29.40 -4.39 -30.91
C ILE A 171 29.40 -5.28 -32.16
N ASP A 172 29.58 -4.70 -33.34
CA ASP A 172 29.64 -5.47 -34.59
C ASP A 172 30.86 -6.39 -34.64
N SER A 173 31.99 -5.98 -34.03
CA SER A 173 33.16 -6.85 -33.87
C SER A 173 32.91 -8.06 -32.95
N LEU A 174 31.96 -7.97 -32.00
CA LEU A 174 31.61 -9.09 -31.11
C LEU A 174 30.90 -10.23 -31.85
N ASN A 175 30.48 -10.05 -33.10
CA ASN A 175 29.86 -11.12 -33.89
C ASN A 175 30.77 -12.35 -34.02
N SER A 176 32.10 -12.20 -33.93
CA SER A 176 33.03 -13.33 -33.94
C SER A 176 32.99 -14.18 -32.66
N LEU A 177 32.42 -13.68 -31.56
CA LEU A 177 32.25 -14.39 -30.30
C LEU A 177 30.93 -15.18 -30.21
N LYS A 178 30.12 -15.19 -31.28
CA LYS A 178 28.77 -15.78 -31.32
C LYS A 178 28.75 -17.32 -31.37
N ASN A 179 29.34 -17.96 -30.37
CA ASN A 179 29.02 -19.35 -30.04
C ASN A 179 27.69 -19.44 -29.27
N ASP A 180 27.16 -20.64 -29.07
CA ASP A 180 25.84 -20.82 -28.43
C ASP A 180 25.84 -20.47 -26.94
N GLU A 181 26.99 -20.53 -26.25
CA GLU A 181 27.14 -20.10 -24.86
C GLU A 181 26.97 -18.57 -24.73
N VAL A 182 27.60 -17.81 -25.62
CA VAL A 182 27.56 -16.33 -25.65
C VAL A 182 26.19 -15.82 -26.11
N LYS A 183 25.59 -16.41 -27.16
CA LYS A 183 24.29 -15.97 -27.69
C LYS A 183 23.15 -16.11 -26.68
N ASN A 184 23.20 -17.14 -25.84
CA ASN A 184 22.14 -17.46 -24.88
C ASN A 184 22.31 -16.74 -23.53
N SER A 185 23.42 -16.01 -23.33
CA SER A 185 23.67 -15.26 -22.10
C SER A 185 22.81 -14.00 -22.02
N ILE A 186 22.29 -13.71 -20.85
CA ILE A 186 21.56 -12.46 -20.56
C ILE A 186 22.43 -11.21 -20.78
N VAL A 187 23.76 -11.33 -20.71
CA VAL A 187 24.66 -10.19 -20.94
C VAL A 187 24.62 -9.77 -22.41
N TRP A 188 24.40 -10.72 -23.31
CA TRP A 188 24.19 -10.44 -24.73
C TRP A 188 22.88 -9.65 -24.95
N GLU A 189 21.80 -9.98 -24.24
CA GLU A 189 20.55 -9.20 -24.24
C GLU A 189 20.81 -7.73 -23.87
N TRP A 190 21.64 -7.49 -22.85
CA TRP A 190 21.97 -6.14 -22.42
C TRP A 190 22.76 -5.36 -23.49
N ILE A 191 23.72 -6.01 -24.15
CA ILE A 191 24.49 -5.41 -25.25
C ILE A 191 23.57 -5.04 -26.42
N GLU A 192 22.61 -5.90 -26.77
CA GLU A 192 21.63 -5.62 -27.83
C GLU A 192 20.73 -4.42 -27.49
N SER A 193 20.36 -4.27 -26.21
CA SER A 193 19.62 -3.08 -25.74
C SER A 193 20.44 -1.79 -25.88
N PHE A 194 21.74 -1.83 -25.55
CA PHE A 194 22.67 -0.72 -25.77
C PHE A 194 22.82 -0.38 -27.27
N LYS A 195 22.93 -1.40 -28.14
CA LYS A 195 22.96 -1.20 -29.60
C LYS A 195 21.75 -0.40 -30.09
N ALA A 196 20.54 -0.76 -29.65
CA ALA A 196 19.31 -0.07 -30.00
C ALA A 196 19.32 1.40 -29.52
N GLY A 197 19.84 1.65 -28.32
CA GLY A 197 20.02 2.99 -27.74
C GLY A 197 21.04 3.84 -28.50
N ALA A 198 22.20 3.29 -28.86
CA ALA A 198 23.24 3.98 -29.61
C ALA A 198 22.73 4.43 -31.00
N ILE A 199 22.03 3.55 -31.73
CA ILE A 199 21.38 3.86 -33.01
C ILE A 199 20.36 4.99 -32.84
N ARG A 200 19.60 4.98 -31.74
CA ARG A 200 18.66 6.06 -31.40
C ARG A 200 19.37 7.40 -31.25
N HIS A 201 20.47 7.43 -30.50
CA HIS A 201 21.24 8.64 -30.25
C HIS A 201 21.91 9.21 -31.51
N LYS A 202 22.17 8.34 -32.50
CA LYS A 202 22.60 8.75 -33.84
C LYS A 202 21.48 9.31 -34.73
N GLY A 203 20.23 9.28 -34.26
CA GLY A 203 19.07 9.85 -34.97
C GLY A 203 18.33 8.88 -35.88
N ASP A 204 18.72 7.61 -35.94
CA ASP A 204 17.99 6.59 -36.70
C ASP A 204 16.88 5.96 -35.83
N PHE A 205 15.79 6.71 -35.69
CA PHE A 205 14.66 6.34 -34.83
C PHE A 205 13.89 5.12 -35.35
N VAL A 206 13.88 4.88 -36.67
CA VAL A 206 13.13 3.78 -37.29
C VAL A 206 13.85 2.46 -37.03
N VAL A 207 15.16 2.39 -37.31
CA VAL A 207 15.95 1.18 -37.04
C VAL A 207 16.04 0.94 -35.52
N SER A 208 16.19 1.99 -34.73
CA SER A 208 16.17 1.89 -33.27
C SER A 208 14.85 1.29 -32.77
N SER A 209 13.70 1.73 -33.28
CA SER A 209 12.38 1.18 -32.87
C SER A 209 12.20 -0.27 -33.29
N TYR A 210 12.71 -0.66 -34.47
CA TYR A 210 12.75 -2.06 -34.89
C TYR A 210 13.55 -2.94 -33.91
N LEU A 211 14.70 -2.44 -33.44
CA LEU A 211 15.53 -3.16 -32.48
C LEU A 211 14.88 -3.22 -31.09
N PHE A 212 14.28 -2.14 -30.61
CA PHE A 212 13.56 -2.15 -29.33
C PHE A 212 12.32 -3.06 -29.36
N ALA A 213 11.66 -3.21 -30.51
CA ALA A 213 10.61 -4.21 -30.65
C ALA A 213 11.15 -5.63 -30.45
N LYS A 214 12.33 -5.94 -31.01
CA LYS A 214 12.99 -7.24 -30.78
C LYS A 214 13.39 -7.45 -29.33
N VAL A 215 14.03 -6.46 -28.71
CA VAL A 215 14.35 -6.45 -27.26
C VAL A 215 13.12 -6.84 -26.46
N PHE A 216 11.98 -6.22 -26.74
CA PHE A 216 10.71 -6.52 -26.07
C PHE A 216 10.24 -7.97 -26.28
N ALA A 217 10.36 -8.49 -27.50
CA ALA A 217 9.86 -9.81 -27.84
C ALA A 217 10.77 -10.96 -27.38
N THR A 218 12.08 -10.76 -27.31
CA THR A 218 13.05 -11.87 -27.14
C THR A 218 13.84 -11.83 -25.84
N HIS A 219 13.99 -10.67 -25.18
CA HIS A 219 14.84 -10.58 -23.98
C HIS A 219 14.10 -10.98 -22.71
N LYS A 220 14.76 -11.77 -21.86
CA LYS A 220 14.21 -12.22 -20.57
C LYS A 220 14.33 -11.13 -19.51
N SER A 221 15.44 -10.38 -19.53
CA SER A 221 15.80 -9.45 -18.45
C SER A 221 15.51 -7.98 -18.78
N ASP A 222 15.62 -7.60 -20.05
CA ASP A 222 15.53 -6.20 -20.51
C ASP A 222 14.29 -5.92 -21.39
N ALA A 223 13.30 -6.82 -21.46
CA ALA A 223 12.08 -6.60 -22.25
C ALA A 223 11.37 -5.25 -21.94
N TYR A 224 11.46 -4.79 -20.69
CA TYR A 224 10.91 -3.50 -20.29
C TYR A 224 11.55 -2.31 -21.04
N VAL A 225 12.84 -2.38 -21.37
CA VAL A 225 13.55 -1.36 -22.13
C VAL A 225 12.94 -1.25 -23.53
N GLY A 226 12.72 -2.40 -24.18
CA GLY A 226 12.05 -2.46 -25.48
C GLY A 226 10.67 -1.83 -25.47
N TYR A 227 9.90 -2.04 -24.40
CA TYR A 227 8.61 -1.38 -24.20
C TYR A 227 8.71 0.15 -24.08
N TYR A 228 9.63 0.67 -23.26
CA TYR A 228 9.72 2.11 -23.00
C TYR A 228 10.37 2.91 -24.14
N ASP A 229 11.29 2.28 -24.87
CA ASP A 229 12.09 2.96 -25.89
C ASP A 229 11.62 2.69 -27.33
N PHE A 230 10.67 1.78 -27.53
CA PHE A 230 9.90 1.72 -28.77
C PHE A 230 9.09 3.01 -28.97
N LYS A 231 9.48 3.85 -29.94
CA LYS A 231 8.82 5.14 -30.18
C LYS A 231 8.72 5.44 -31.67
N VAL A 232 7.48 5.50 -32.15
CA VAL A 232 7.14 5.96 -33.50
C VAL A 232 6.48 7.33 -33.37
N ARG A 233 7.04 8.35 -34.02
CA ARG A 233 6.64 9.76 -33.80
C ARG A 233 5.59 10.26 -34.77
N ASN A 234 5.51 9.66 -35.96
CA ASN A 234 4.62 10.08 -37.03
C ASN A 234 4.37 8.94 -38.03
N ASP A 235 3.43 9.16 -38.96
CA ASP A 235 3.02 8.15 -39.95
C ASP A 235 4.12 7.79 -40.96
N LYS A 236 5.07 8.71 -41.22
CA LYS A 236 6.20 8.41 -42.11
C LYS A 236 7.10 7.36 -41.48
N GLU A 237 7.52 7.57 -40.23
CA GLU A 237 8.30 6.59 -39.46
C GLU A 237 7.55 5.27 -39.31
N TRP A 238 6.23 5.31 -39.10
CA TRP A 238 5.41 4.10 -39.04
C TRP A 238 5.48 3.27 -40.33
N ARG A 239 5.30 3.92 -41.48
CA ARG A 239 5.40 3.25 -42.79
C ARG A 239 6.81 2.72 -43.06
N GLU A 240 7.85 3.45 -42.65
CA GLU A 240 9.24 3.00 -42.79
C GLU A 240 9.55 1.81 -41.88
N LEU A 241 9.06 1.82 -40.64
CA LEU A 241 9.20 0.69 -39.70
C LEU A 241 8.52 -0.57 -40.23
N LEU A 242 7.31 -0.46 -40.78
CA LEU A 242 6.61 -1.60 -41.37
C LEU A 242 7.38 -2.23 -42.54
N LYS A 243 8.16 -1.45 -43.29
CA LYS A 243 9.03 -1.98 -44.36
C LYS A 243 10.22 -2.78 -43.83
N LEU A 244 10.61 -2.59 -42.56
CA LEU A 244 11.66 -3.37 -41.90
C LEU A 244 11.16 -4.72 -41.36
N ALA A 245 9.84 -4.95 -41.33
CA ALA A 245 9.27 -6.21 -40.87
C ALA A 245 9.72 -7.36 -41.78
N LYS A 246 10.23 -8.43 -41.18
CA LYS A 246 10.68 -9.63 -41.92
C LYS A 246 9.56 -10.63 -42.19
N ASN A 247 8.51 -10.59 -41.38
CA ASN A 247 7.38 -11.49 -41.44
C ASN A 247 6.15 -10.82 -40.79
N ARG A 248 5.00 -11.51 -40.83
CA ARG A 248 3.76 -11.01 -40.22
C ARG A 248 3.85 -10.82 -38.71
N GLU A 249 4.67 -11.61 -38.01
CA GLU A 249 4.83 -11.48 -36.55
C GLU A 249 5.51 -10.16 -36.16
N ASP A 250 6.52 -9.72 -36.93
CA ASP A 250 7.13 -8.39 -36.75
C ASP A 250 6.06 -7.29 -36.88
N VAL A 251 5.19 -7.38 -37.89
CA VAL A 251 4.10 -6.41 -38.09
C VAL A 251 3.16 -6.38 -36.89
N LEU A 252 2.70 -7.55 -36.43
CA LEU A 252 1.80 -7.69 -35.29
C LEU A 252 2.41 -7.15 -34.00
N LEU A 253 3.69 -7.42 -33.77
CA LEU A 253 4.46 -6.91 -32.65
C LEU A 253 4.57 -5.37 -32.67
N PHE A 254 4.80 -4.76 -33.83
CA PHE A 254 4.87 -3.29 -33.93
C PHE A 254 3.51 -2.66 -33.62
N HIS A 255 2.42 -3.24 -34.14
CA HIS A 255 1.06 -2.80 -33.83
C HIS A 255 0.75 -2.94 -32.35
N PHE A 256 1.12 -4.08 -31.75
CA PHE A 256 0.98 -4.33 -30.32
C PHE A 256 1.69 -3.25 -29.50
N LEU A 257 3.00 -3.03 -29.73
CA LEU A 257 3.80 -2.03 -29.00
C LEU A 257 3.28 -0.61 -29.19
N ARG A 258 2.84 -0.26 -30.41
CA ARG A 258 2.22 1.04 -30.69
C ARG A 258 0.90 1.19 -29.92
N ALA A 259 0.11 0.13 -29.79
CA ALA A 259 -1.14 0.12 -29.04
C ALA A 259 -0.96 0.38 -27.53
N LEU A 260 0.21 0.04 -26.98
CA LEU A 260 0.49 0.23 -25.57
C LEU A 260 0.76 1.70 -25.20
N ASN A 261 1.04 2.56 -26.17
CA ASN A 261 1.12 3.99 -25.89
C ASN A 261 -0.28 4.54 -25.59
N PRO A 262 -0.53 5.14 -24.41
CA PRO A 262 -1.88 5.59 -24.01
C PRO A 262 -2.47 6.68 -24.91
N LYS A 263 -1.65 7.34 -25.73
CA LYS A 263 -2.10 8.32 -26.73
C LYS A 263 -2.69 7.67 -28.00
N ASN A 264 -2.48 6.37 -28.20
CA ASN A 264 -2.92 5.65 -29.38
C ASN A 264 -4.25 4.92 -29.14
N ASN A 265 -4.98 4.65 -30.22
CA ASN A 265 -6.23 3.90 -30.17
C ASN A 265 -5.97 2.39 -30.21
N ALA A 266 -5.80 1.78 -29.03
CA ALA A 266 -5.55 0.35 -28.90
C ALA A 266 -6.61 -0.55 -29.56
N LEU A 267 -7.87 -0.13 -29.60
CA LEU A 267 -8.94 -0.89 -30.27
C LEU A 267 -8.79 -0.86 -31.80
N TRP A 268 -8.33 0.27 -32.35
CA TRP A 268 -8.02 0.35 -33.77
C TRP A 268 -6.84 -0.57 -34.12
N GLU A 269 -5.79 -0.59 -33.30
CA GLU A 269 -4.64 -1.50 -33.50
C GLU A 269 -5.07 -2.96 -33.43
N LEU A 270 -5.90 -3.31 -32.45
CA LEU A 270 -6.44 -4.67 -32.30
C LEU A 270 -7.20 -5.12 -33.55
N LYS A 271 -8.09 -4.28 -34.10
CA LYS A 271 -8.82 -4.57 -35.34
C LYS A 271 -7.87 -4.85 -36.50
N LYS A 272 -6.82 -4.03 -36.64
CA LYS A 272 -5.78 -4.21 -37.68
C LYS A 272 -4.98 -5.48 -37.50
N MET A 273 -4.60 -5.80 -36.27
CA MET A 273 -3.86 -7.04 -36.00
C MET A 273 -4.72 -8.27 -36.31
N SER A 274 -6.01 -8.27 -35.97
CA SER A 274 -6.92 -9.38 -36.26
C SER A 274 -7.22 -9.55 -37.75
N GLU A 275 -7.12 -8.50 -38.57
CA GLU A 275 -7.16 -8.61 -40.04
C GLU A 275 -5.92 -9.33 -40.60
N ILE A 276 -4.78 -9.29 -39.91
CA ILE A 276 -3.51 -9.89 -40.33
C ILE A 276 -3.41 -11.36 -39.88
N ASP A 277 -3.59 -11.61 -38.59
CA ASP A 277 -3.57 -12.94 -37.99
C ASP A 277 -4.32 -12.89 -36.65
N SER A 278 -5.58 -13.35 -36.68
CA SER A 278 -6.43 -13.38 -35.48
C SER A 278 -5.93 -14.34 -34.41
N ASP A 279 -5.11 -15.34 -34.73
CA ASP A 279 -4.66 -16.36 -33.77
C ASP A 279 -3.30 -16.02 -33.14
N SER A 280 -2.69 -14.89 -33.53
CA SER A 280 -1.41 -14.45 -33.00
C SER A 280 -1.48 -14.18 -31.50
N VAL A 281 -0.41 -14.55 -30.80
CA VAL A 281 -0.24 -14.27 -29.37
C VAL A 281 -0.29 -12.77 -29.08
N TRP A 282 0.09 -11.92 -30.03
CA TRP A 282 0.03 -10.46 -29.87
C TRP A 282 -1.40 -9.92 -29.89
N VAL A 283 -2.28 -10.52 -30.71
CA VAL A 283 -3.71 -10.18 -30.75
C VAL A 283 -4.35 -10.52 -29.41
N ASP A 284 -4.12 -11.74 -28.89
CA ASP A 284 -4.68 -12.15 -27.62
C ASP A 284 -4.21 -11.28 -26.45
N ARG A 285 -2.94 -10.87 -26.47
CA ARG A 285 -2.40 -9.94 -25.48
C ARG A 285 -3.08 -8.58 -25.56
N LEU A 286 -3.22 -8.00 -26.75
CA LEU A 286 -3.88 -6.69 -26.88
C LEU A 286 -5.37 -6.77 -26.56
N LEU A 287 -6.03 -7.86 -26.97
CA LEU A 287 -7.42 -8.15 -26.67
C LEU A 287 -7.68 -8.09 -25.17
N PHE A 288 -6.84 -8.76 -24.38
CA PHE A 288 -6.89 -8.74 -22.92
C PHE A 288 -6.78 -7.33 -22.34
N LEU A 289 -5.82 -6.53 -22.82
CA LEU A 289 -5.61 -5.16 -22.34
C LEU A 289 -6.77 -4.23 -22.69
N VAL A 290 -7.30 -4.35 -23.90
CA VAL A 290 -8.48 -3.60 -24.35
C VAL A 290 -9.70 -4.02 -23.52
N ALA A 291 -9.88 -5.31 -23.26
CA ALA A 291 -10.99 -5.82 -22.47
C ALA A 291 -10.95 -5.32 -21.01
N GLN A 292 -9.77 -5.30 -20.36
CA GLN A 292 -9.62 -4.69 -19.04
C GLN A 292 -9.97 -3.20 -19.04
N LYS A 293 -9.50 -2.46 -20.05
CA LYS A 293 -9.84 -1.03 -20.20
C LYS A 293 -11.35 -0.84 -20.37
N VAL A 294 -12.01 -1.70 -21.14
CA VAL A 294 -13.47 -1.66 -21.33
C VAL A 294 -14.21 -1.97 -20.02
N GLN A 295 -13.81 -3.02 -19.30
CA GLN A 295 -14.38 -3.33 -17.98
C GLN A 295 -14.26 -2.16 -17.00
N TYR A 296 -13.08 -1.54 -16.92
CA TYR A 296 -12.87 -0.36 -16.08
C TYR A 296 -13.74 0.83 -16.54
N THR A 297 -13.90 1.00 -17.85
CA THR A 297 -14.77 2.04 -18.41
C THR A 297 -16.24 1.82 -18.05
N ILE A 298 -16.72 0.57 -18.10
CA ILE A 298 -18.08 0.19 -17.67
C ILE A 298 -18.27 0.52 -16.19
N PHE A 299 -17.28 0.19 -15.37
CA PHE A 299 -17.30 0.51 -13.94
C PHE A 299 -17.43 2.02 -13.68
N LEU A 300 -16.62 2.85 -14.36
CA LEU A 300 -16.70 4.32 -14.23
C LEU A 300 -18.07 4.89 -14.63
N LEU A 301 -18.75 4.26 -15.58
CA LEU A 301 -20.11 4.64 -15.95
C LEU A 301 -21.14 4.26 -14.87
N LYS A 302 -20.97 3.11 -14.20
CA LYS A 302 -21.91 2.60 -13.18
C LYS A 302 -21.82 3.33 -11.85
N GLU A 303 -20.64 3.73 -11.40
CA GLU A 303 -20.47 4.51 -10.15
C GLU A 303 -20.83 6.00 -10.29
N ASP A 304 -21.42 6.38 -11.42
CA ASP A 304 -21.74 7.76 -11.78
C ASP A 304 -20.59 8.72 -11.49
N CYS A 305 -19.50 8.61 -12.26
CA CYS A 305 -18.34 9.46 -12.04
C CYS A 305 -18.72 10.95 -11.98
N GLU A 306 -18.69 11.51 -10.77
CA GLU A 306 -19.20 12.85 -10.42
C GLU A 306 -18.54 13.95 -11.28
N ASP A 307 -17.29 13.74 -11.68
CA ASP A 307 -16.49 14.69 -12.48
C ASP A 307 -16.52 14.44 -14.00
N CYS A 308 -17.26 13.43 -14.48
CA CYS A 308 -17.31 13.13 -15.91
C CYS A 308 -18.37 13.97 -16.62
N LYS A 309 -17.91 14.92 -17.45
CA LYS A 309 -18.77 15.61 -18.44
C LYS A 309 -19.49 14.59 -19.35
N ASP A 310 -20.69 14.94 -19.82
CA ASP A 310 -21.51 14.07 -20.67
C ASP A 310 -20.79 13.57 -21.93
N ASP A 311 -19.95 14.42 -22.53
CA ASP A 311 -19.13 14.05 -23.70
C ASP A 311 -18.19 12.88 -23.40
N LYS A 312 -17.62 12.84 -22.20
CA LYS A 312 -16.76 11.74 -21.76
C LYS A 312 -17.56 10.46 -21.53
N LYS A 313 -18.76 10.56 -20.93
CA LYS A 313 -19.68 9.41 -20.77
C LYS A 313 -20.11 8.85 -22.13
N ARG A 314 -20.39 9.71 -23.11
CA ARG A 314 -20.68 9.32 -24.51
C ARG A 314 -19.50 8.61 -25.17
N ALA A 315 -18.31 9.19 -25.11
CA ALA A 315 -17.10 8.58 -25.66
C ALA A 315 -16.80 7.20 -25.03
N PHE A 316 -17.08 7.04 -23.73
CA PHE A 316 -16.99 5.75 -23.04
C PHE A 316 -17.96 4.72 -23.61
N ARG A 317 -19.24 5.07 -23.78
CA ARG A 317 -20.24 4.17 -24.39
C ARG A 317 -19.85 3.76 -25.81
N GLU A 318 -19.45 4.72 -26.65
CA GLU A 318 -18.98 4.46 -28.02
C GLU A 318 -17.78 3.51 -28.06
N TYR A 319 -16.82 3.68 -27.14
CA TYR A 319 -15.66 2.79 -27.03
C TYR A 319 -16.06 1.37 -26.62
N ILE A 320 -16.93 1.23 -25.62
CA ILE A 320 -17.47 -0.07 -25.15
C ILE A 320 -18.21 -0.76 -26.31
N GLU A 321 -19.12 -0.06 -26.98
CA GLU A 321 -19.94 -0.60 -28.07
C GLU A 321 -19.10 -1.00 -29.27
N SER A 322 -18.11 -0.19 -29.64
CA SER A 322 -17.16 -0.54 -30.71
C SER A 322 -16.37 -1.82 -30.39
N PHE A 323 -15.99 -2.04 -29.12
CA PHE A 323 -15.31 -3.28 -28.73
C PHE A 323 -16.26 -4.48 -28.66
N LEU A 324 -17.48 -4.31 -28.14
CA LEU A 324 -18.50 -5.36 -28.15
C LEU A 324 -18.86 -5.77 -29.59
N ASN A 325 -18.95 -4.82 -30.52
CA ASN A 325 -19.17 -5.09 -31.94
C ASN A 325 -17.99 -5.84 -32.57
N TYR A 326 -16.77 -5.50 -32.20
CA TYR A 326 -15.58 -6.26 -32.60
C TYR A 326 -15.66 -7.70 -32.09
N LEU A 327 -15.92 -7.91 -30.80
CA LEU A 327 -16.05 -9.25 -30.20
C LEU A 327 -17.19 -10.04 -30.84
N GLN A 328 -18.35 -9.42 -31.09
CA GLN A 328 -19.51 -10.08 -31.71
C GLN A 328 -19.18 -10.70 -33.08
N LYS A 329 -18.35 -10.00 -33.87
CA LYS A 329 -17.89 -10.45 -35.18
C LYS A 329 -16.75 -11.48 -35.10
N ASN A 330 -16.03 -11.52 -33.99
CA ASN A 330 -14.84 -12.36 -33.77
C ASN A 330 -15.04 -13.28 -32.54
N ARG A 331 -16.05 -14.15 -32.60
CA ARG A 331 -16.34 -15.17 -31.56
C ARG A 331 -15.79 -16.55 -31.94
N ASP A 332 -14.54 -16.55 -32.37
CA ASP A 332 -13.81 -17.69 -32.93
C ASP A 332 -13.07 -18.53 -31.87
N SER A 333 -13.01 -18.07 -30.62
CA SER A 333 -12.44 -18.81 -29.49
C SER A 333 -13.31 -18.73 -28.24
N ASP A 334 -13.19 -19.73 -27.36
CA ASP A 334 -13.84 -19.75 -26.03
C ASP A 334 -13.55 -18.47 -25.23
N PHE A 335 -12.34 -17.93 -25.35
CA PHE A 335 -11.96 -16.68 -24.69
C PHE A 335 -12.77 -15.49 -25.18
N ARG A 336 -12.85 -15.30 -26.50
CA ARG A 336 -13.58 -14.16 -27.09
C ARG A 336 -15.08 -14.30 -26.90
N GLU A 337 -15.61 -15.52 -27.01
CA GLU A 337 -17.02 -15.80 -26.72
C GLU A 337 -17.36 -15.44 -25.27
N TYR A 338 -16.52 -15.88 -24.32
CA TYR A 338 -16.67 -15.53 -22.92
C TYR A 338 -16.55 -14.02 -22.67
N LEU A 339 -15.51 -13.35 -23.20
CA LEU A 339 -15.33 -11.91 -23.05
C LEU A 339 -16.55 -11.13 -23.54
N PHE A 340 -17.12 -11.53 -24.68
CA PHE A 340 -18.32 -10.91 -25.22
C PHE A 340 -19.49 -11.05 -24.25
N ALA A 341 -19.75 -12.27 -23.77
CA ALA A 341 -20.85 -12.54 -22.85
C ALA A 341 -20.67 -11.82 -21.50
N TYR A 342 -19.46 -11.88 -20.94
CA TYR A 342 -19.11 -11.23 -19.68
C TYR A 342 -19.26 -9.71 -19.77
N LEU A 343 -18.69 -9.07 -20.80
CA LEU A 343 -18.76 -7.61 -20.96
C LEU A 343 -20.17 -7.12 -21.27
N LYS A 344 -20.98 -7.90 -22.03
CA LYS A 344 -22.42 -7.63 -22.18
C LYS A 344 -23.13 -7.67 -20.83
N TYR A 345 -22.89 -8.71 -20.05
CA TYR A 345 -23.48 -8.87 -18.73
C TYR A 345 -23.14 -7.69 -17.82
N ILE A 346 -21.86 -7.33 -17.65
CA ILE A 346 -21.52 -6.22 -16.75
C ILE A 346 -21.89 -4.83 -17.30
N TYR A 347 -22.10 -4.67 -18.62
CA TYR A 347 -22.49 -3.39 -19.21
C TYR A 347 -23.99 -3.12 -19.11
N ASN A 348 -24.84 -4.12 -19.41
CA ASN A 348 -26.30 -3.94 -19.51
C ASN A 348 -27.11 -5.16 -19.07
N ASP A 349 -26.54 -6.03 -18.24
CA ASP A 349 -27.17 -7.20 -17.62
C ASP A 349 -27.73 -8.22 -18.64
N LYS A 350 -27.32 -8.13 -19.91
CA LYS A 350 -27.73 -9.07 -20.95
C LYS A 350 -26.94 -10.37 -20.86
N ARG A 351 -27.64 -11.47 -20.59
CA ARG A 351 -27.06 -12.82 -20.62
C ARG A 351 -26.92 -13.31 -22.06
N VAL A 352 -25.73 -13.83 -22.37
CA VAL A 352 -25.44 -14.49 -23.64
C VAL A 352 -25.06 -15.94 -23.32
N PRO A 353 -25.76 -16.94 -23.86
CA PRO A 353 -25.42 -18.34 -23.61
C PRO A 353 -24.06 -18.65 -24.23
N LEU A 354 -23.23 -19.38 -23.47
CA LEU A 354 -21.91 -19.83 -23.89
C LEU A 354 -21.92 -21.31 -24.23
N LYS A 355 -21.23 -21.70 -25.31
CA LYS A 355 -21.01 -23.12 -25.64
C LYS A 355 -20.19 -23.84 -24.58
N ASN A 356 -19.16 -23.18 -24.05
CA ASN A 356 -18.32 -23.73 -23.01
C ASN A 356 -19.04 -23.69 -21.65
N LYS A 357 -19.44 -24.87 -21.16
CA LYS A 357 -20.20 -25.04 -19.91
C LYS A 357 -19.46 -24.53 -18.67
N LYS A 358 -18.12 -24.58 -18.64
CA LYS A 358 -17.33 -24.07 -17.51
C LYS A 358 -17.48 -22.55 -17.39
N TYR A 359 -17.36 -21.84 -18.51
CA TYR A 359 -17.51 -20.38 -18.53
C TYR A 359 -18.97 -19.93 -18.40
N GLN A 360 -19.93 -20.72 -18.89
CA GLN A 360 -21.36 -20.51 -18.61
C GLN A 360 -21.61 -20.55 -17.09
N LYS A 361 -21.13 -21.59 -16.39
CA LYS A 361 -21.26 -21.70 -14.93
C LYS A 361 -20.59 -20.55 -14.19
N LEU A 362 -19.48 -20.02 -14.69
CA LEU A 362 -18.85 -18.82 -14.14
C LEU A 362 -19.79 -17.61 -14.22
N LEU A 363 -20.34 -17.31 -15.40
CA LEU A 363 -21.29 -16.19 -15.55
C LEU A 363 -22.56 -16.39 -14.71
N ASP A 364 -23.08 -17.61 -14.65
CA ASP A 364 -24.25 -17.92 -13.83
C ASP A 364 -23.95 -17.72 -12.33
N TYR A 365 -22.74 -18.04 -11.88
CA TYR A 365 -22.31 -17.78 -10.51
C TYR A 365 -22.19 -16.27 -10.22
N LEU A 366 -21.57 -15.50 -11.11
CA LEU A 366 -21.48 -14.04 -10.95
C LEU A 366 -22.87 -13.41 -10.88
N ALA A 367 -23.77 -13.85 -11.76
CA ALA A 367 -25.16 -13.38 -11.78
C ALA A 367 -25.95 -13.82 -10.55
N TYR A 368 -25.69 -15.01 -10.02
CA TYR A 368 -26.23 -15.44 -8.73
C TYR A 368 -25.77 -14.52 -7.61
N VAL A 369 -24.47 -14.20 -7.51
CA VAL A 369 -23.94 -13.32 -6.47
C VAL A 369 -24.54 -11.92 -6.58
N ASP A 370 -24.60 -11.33 -7.78
CA ASP A 370 -25.17 -9.99 -7.98
C ASP A 370 -26.65 -9.92 -7.60
N ALA A 371 -27.39 -11.02 -7.81
CA ALA A 371 -28.81 -11.12 -7.45
C ALA A 371 -29.06 -11.42 -5.96
N LEU A 372 -28.03 -11.61 -5.13
CA LEU A 372 -28.22 -11.86 -3.69
C LEU A 372 -28.85 -10.65 -3.00
N GLU A 373 -29.97 -10.87 -2.33
CA GLU A 373 -30.61 -9.89 -1.44
C GLU A 373 -30.47 -10.27 0.03
N VAL A 374 -30.27 -11.56 0.31
CA VAL A 374 -30.11 -12.12 1.66
C VAL A 374 -28.85 -12.97 1.74
N VAL A 375 -28.29 -13.08 2.95
CA VAL A 375 -27.05 -13.84 3.19
C VAL A 375 -27.39 -15.25 3.69
N ASP A 376 -27.26 -16.23 2.81
CA ASP A 376 -27.21 -17.66 3.14
C ASP A 376 -25.77 -18.17 2.91
N GLU A 377 -24.96 -18.15 3.96
CA GLU A 377 -23.53 -18.48 3.83
C GLU A 377 -23.27 -19.94 3.49
N ASP A 378 -24.18 -20.86 3.81
CA ASP A 378 -23.98 -22.29 3.58
C ASP A 378 -24.24 -22.61 2.10
N GLU A 379 -25.31 -22.07 1.52
CA GLU A 379 -25.58 -22.19 0.08
C GLU A 379 -24.53 -21.44 -0.75
N ILE A 380 -24.14 -20.23 -0.32
CA ILE A 380 -23.07 -19.47 -0.99
C ILE A 380 -21.73 -20.22 -0.90
N SER A 381 -21.40 -20.81 0.26
CA SER A 381 -20.20 -21.63 0.45
C SER A 381 -20.19 -22.83 -0.49
N LYS A 382 -21.33 -23.51 -0.65
CA LYS A 382 -21.47 -24.66 -1.53
C LYS A 382 -21.23 -24.26 -2.99
N ARG A 383 -21.95 -23.24 -3.48
CA ARG A 383 -21.83 -22.76 -4.87
C ARG A 383 -20.44 -22.21 -5.18
N LEU A 384 -19.82 -21.47 -4.25
CA LEU A 384 -18.47 -20.94 -4.43
C LEU A 384 -17.45 -22.08 -4.61
N LYS A 385 -17.52 -23.12 -3.78
CA LYS A 385 -16.65 -24.30 -3.93
C LYS A 385 -16.87 -25.04 -5.24
N GLU A 386 -18.12 -25.18 -5.66
CA GLU A 386 -18.46 -25.83 -6.94
C GLU A 386 -17.86 -25.08 -8.13
N ILE A 387 -17.92 -23.74 -8.15
CA ILE A 387 -17.32 -22.95 -9.23
C ILE A 387 -15.79 -22.92 -9.15
N GLU A 388 -15.21 -22.78 -7.95
CA GLU A 388 -13.76 -22.82 -7.74
C GLU A 388 -13.15 -24.15 -8.19
N ALA A 389 -13.86 -25.27 -8.02
CA ALA A 389 -13.40 -26.59 -8.46
C ALA A 389 -13.23 -26.70 -9.99
N LEU A 390 -13.86 -25.82 -10.78
CA LEU A 390 -13.70 -25.80 -12.25
C LEU A 390 -12.41 -25.13 -12.71
N PHE A 391 -11.70 -24.43 -11.82
CA PHE A 391 -10.49 -23.68 -12.14
C PHE A 391 -9.31 -24.22 -11.35
N GLU A 392 -8.18 -24.47 -12.02
CA GLU A 392 -6.94 -24.84 -11.33
C GLU A 392 -6.19 -23.61 -10.84
N ASN A 393 -6.25 -22.51 -11.59
CA ASN A 393 -5.55 -21.28 -11.31
C ASN A 393 -6.03 -20.62 -10.01
N ARG A 394 -5.09 -20.43 -9.08
CA ARG A 394 -5.35 -19.83 -7.77
C ARG A 394 -5.84 -18.39 -7.84
N ASN A 395 -5.40 -17.59 -8.81
CA ASN A 395 -5.78 -16.19 -8.92
C ASN A 395 -7.29 -16.06 -9.19
N ILE A 396 -7.82 -16.91 -10.07
CA ILE A 396 -9.26 -16.97 -10.38
C ILE A 396 -10.08 -17.30 -9.13
N LYS A 397 -9.63 -18.29 -8.35
CA LYS A 397 -10.29 -18.65 -7.08
C LYS A 397 -10.31 -17.47 -6.13
N VAL A 398 -9.18 -16.80 -5.96
CA VAL A 398 -9.08 -15.61 -5.09
C VAL A 398 -9.98 -14.48 -5.58
N ASP A 399 -10.13 -14.29 -6.90
CA ASP A 399 -11.00 -13.25 -7.43
C ASP A 399 -12.50 -13.62 -7.32
N LEU A 400 -12.86 -14.91 -7.40
CA LEU A 400 -14.19 -15.43 -7.04
C LEU A 400 -14.50 -15.20 -5.56
N GLU A 401 -13.60 -15.60 -4.65
CA GLU A 401 -13.74 -15.38 -3.21
C GLU A 401 -13.99 -13.89 -2.93
N ARG A 402 -13.19 -13.01 -3.52
CA ARG A 402 -13.32 -11.55 -3.32
C ARG A 402 -14.63 -11.00 -3.87
N TYR A 403 -15.03 -11.42 -5.06
CA TYR A 403 -16.30 -11.02 -5.67
C TYR A 403 -17.45 -11.29 -4.71
N THR A 404 -17.49 -12.52 -4.21
CA THR A 404 -18.51 -12.99 -3.28
C THR A 404 -18.45 -12.24 -1.95
N ILE A 405 -17.27 -12.12 -1.34
CA ILE A 405 -17.11 -11.41 -0.06
C ILE A 405 -17.47 -9.91 -0.17
N ARG A 406 -17.21 -9.27 -1.32
CA ARG A 406 -17.63 -7.88 -1.54
C ARG A 406 -19.15 -7.74 -1.55
N ARG A 407 -19.86 -8.62 -2.26
CA ARG A 407 -21.33 -8.59 -2.22
C ARG A 407 -21.85 -8.85 -0.81
N LEU A 408 -21.27 -9.81 -0.10
CA LEU A 408 -21.61 -10.07 1.29
C LEU A 408 -21.32 -8.87 2.20
N TYR A 409 -20.26 -8.10 1.96
CA TYR A 409 -20.01 -6.86 2.70
C TYR A 409 -21.16 -5.87 2.56
N GLU A 410 -21.75 -5.71 1.37
CA GLU A 410 -22.88 -4.83 1.14
C GLU A 410 -24.10 -5.30 1.96
N LEU A 411 -24.36 -6.62 1.96
CA LEU A 411 -25.51 -7.26 2.61
C LEU A 411 -25.37 -7.46 4.12
N TYR A 412 -24.15 -7.57 4.66
CA TYR A 412 -23.95 -7.78 6.09
C TYR A 412 -24.45 -6.58 6.92
N PRO A 413 -24.99 -6.81 8.13
CA PRO A 413 -25.44 -5.74 9.01
C PRO A 413 -24.32 -4.74 9.30
N LYS A 414 -24.65 -3.44 9.29
CA LYS A 414 -23.71 -2.31 9.41
C LYS A 414 -22.72 -2.44 10.56
N ASP A 415 -23.17 -2.99 11.69
CA ASP A 415 -22.38 -3.13 12.92
C ASP A 415 -21.89 -4.56 13.21
N SER A 416 -21.97 -5.48 12.24
CA SER A 416 -21.47 -6.85 12.44
C SER A 416 -19.95 -6.96 12.33
N VAL A 417 -19.36 -7.93 13.03
CA VAL A 417 -17.95 -8.31 12.85
C VAL A 417 -17.72 -8.79 11.42
N LYS A 418 -18.65 -9.57 10.87
CA LYS A 418 -18.54 -10.09 9.50
C LYS A 418 -18.42 -8.99 8.46
N LYS A 419 -19.19 -7.89 8.55
CA LYS A 419 -19.02 -6.72 7.65
C LYS A 419 -17.61 -6.13 7.75
N SER A 420 -17.07 -6.03 8.96
CA SER A 420 -15.71 -5.50 9.17
C SER A 420 -14.63 -6.41 8.60
N LEU A 421 -14.77 -7.73 8.80
CA LEU A 421 -13.86 -8.74 8.22
C LEU A 421 -13.99 -8.81 6.69
N ALA A 422 -15.20 -8.70 6.15
CA ALA A 422 -15.45 -8.70 4.72
C ALA A 422 -14.76 -7.52 4.04
N LYS A 423 -14.91 -6.31 4.61
CA LYS A 423 -14.17 -5.11 4.17
C LYS A 423 -12.67 -5.36 4.10
N CYS A 424 -12.13 -5.93 5.18
CA CYS A 424 -10.72 -6.30 5.28
C CYS A 424 -10.26 -7.33 4.24
N PHE A 425 -11.14 -8.24 3.84
CA PHE A 425 -10.79 -9.33 2.92
C PHE A 425 -10.76 -8.86 1.46
N TYR A 426 -11.75 -8.07 1.01
CA TYR A 426 -11.85 -7.68 -0.40
C TYR A 426 -11.00 -6.45 -0.77
N ASP A 427 -10.66 -5.57 0.17
CA ASP A 427 -9.86 -4.37 -0.08
C ASP A 427 -8.36 -4.74 -0.31
N ARG A 428 -7.83 -4.50 -1.53
CA ARG A 428 -6.44 -4.86 -1.91
C ARG A 428 -5.41 -3.82 -1.44
N GLU A 429 -5.77 -2.55 -1.33
CA GLU A 429 -4.76 -1.49 -1.45
C GLU A 429 -4.04 -1.13 -0.16
N GLU A 430 -4.56 -1.43 1.02
CA GLU A 430 -3.86 -1.00 2.22
C GLU A 430 -3.92 -2.02 3.36
N LYS A 431 -2.95 -2.96 3.36
CA LYS A 431 -2.63 -3.87 4.49
C LYS A 431 -2.66 -3.14 5.84
N TYR A 432 -2.27 -1.87 5.84
CA TYR A 432 -2.22 -1.02 7.02
C TYR A 432 -3.59 -0.55 7.52
N TYR A 433 -4.55 -0.26 6.64
CA TYR A 433 -5.78 0.42 7.02
C TYR A 433 -6.88 -0.54 7.45
N CYS A 434 -6.95 -1.75 6.88
CA CYS A 434 -7.88 -2.78 7.37
C CYS A 434 -7.67 -3.08 8.87
N LYS A 435 -6.43 -3.34 9.28
CA LYS A 435 -6.10 -3.65 10.69
C LYS A 435 -6.46 -2.48 11.61
N LEU A 436 -6.23 -1.26 11.15
CA LEU A 436 -6.58 -0.03 11.87
C LEU A 436 -8.10 0.13 11.98
N ASP A 437 -8.84 -0.04 10.90
CA ASP A 437 -10.29 0.13 10.85
C ASP A 437 -11.01 -0.92 11.69
N PHE A 438 -10.60 -2.19 11.59
CA PHE A 438 -11.12 -3.25 12.45
C PHE A 438 -10.90 -2.88 13.93
N ARG A 439 -9.68 -2.50 14.31
CA ARG A 439 -9.32 -2.12 15.69
C ARG A 439 -10.04 -0.85 16.19
N LYS A 440 -10.26 0.15 15.33
CA LYS A 440 -11.04 1.36 15.64
C LYS A 440 -12.49 1.01 15.95
N SER A 441 -13.04 0.02 15.25
CA SER A 441 -14.46 -0.33 15.34
C SER A 441 -14.79 -1.28 16.50
N LEU A 442 -13.79 -1.94 17.10
CA LEU A 442 -13.98 -2.95 18.15
C LEU A 442 -14.58 -2.37 19.43
N ASP A 443 -15.61 -3.04 19.93
CA ASP A 443 -16.17 -2.94 21.27
C ASP A 443 -16.31 -4.35 21.88
N LEU A 444 -16.86 -4.47 23.09
CA LEU A 444 -17.01 -5.78 23.74
C LEU A 444 -17.92 -6.73 22.96
N ASN A 445 -19.00 -6.24 22.37
CA ASN A 445 -19.95 -7.06 21.62
C ASN A 445 -19.27 -7.62 20.36
N LYS A 446 -18.59 -6.76 19.61
CA LYS A 446 -17.82 -7.15 18.42
C LYS A 446 -16.65 -8.06 18.77
N LEU A 447 -15.96 -7.83 19.89
CA LEU A 447 -14.89 -8.73 20.32
C LEU A 447 -15.44 -10.13 20.69
N ASN A 448 -16.59 -10.19 21.38
CA ASN A 448 -17.27 -11.45 21.69
C ASN A 448 -17.74 -12.18 20.42
N GLU A 449 -18.38 -11.47 19.49
CA GLU A 449 -18.81 -12.03 18.20
C GLU A 449 -17.60 -12.58 17.43
N PHE A 450 -16.47 -11.85 17.41
CA PHE A 450 -15.23 -12.31 16.78
C PHE A 450 -14.67 -13.57 17.44
N VAL A 451 -14.62 -13.62 18.78
CA VAL A 451 -14.14 -14.80 19.53
C VAL A 451 -15.04 -16.01 19.30
N ASN A 452 -16.36 -15.81 19.31
CA ASN A 452 -17.32 -16.86 19.02
C ASN A 452 -17.15 -17.40 17.59
N LEU A 453 -16.98 -16.51 16.62
CA LEU A 453 -16.69 -16.86 15.22
C LEU A 453 -15.39 -17.67 15.09
N LYS A 454 -14.35 -17.32 15.85
CA LYS A 454 -13.07 -18.04 15.86
C LYS A 454 -13.16 -19.43 16.47
N ASN A 455 -14.01 -19.62 17.48
CA ASN A 455 -14.09 -20.86 18.26
C ASN A 455 -15.15 -21.86 17.80
N LYS A 456 -16.11 -21.43 16.97
CA LYS A 456 -17.14 -22.33 16.44
C LYS A 456 -16.63 -23.16 15.24
N ARG A 457 -17.40 -24.17 14.85
CA ARG A 457 -17.24 -24.82 13.54
C ARG A 457 -17.64 -23.82 12.45
N ARG A 458 -16.68 -23.50 11.58
CA ARG A 458 -16.81 -22.45 10.56
C ARG A 458 -17.20 -23.03 9.20
N ASN A 459 -18.08 -22.33 8.48
CA ASN A 459 -18.33 -22.60 7.07
C ASN A 459 -17.18 -22.05 6.19
N TYR A 460 -17.31 -22.16 4.86
CA TYR A 460 -16.22 -21.75 3.96
C TYR A 460 -15.99 -20.24 3.98
N ILE A 461 -17.07 -19.45 3.86
CA ILE A 461 -17.03 -17.99 3.92
C ILE A 461 -16.38 -17.49 5.21
N GLU A 462 -16.74 -18.07 6.35
CA GLU A 462 -16.15 -17.70 7.64
C GLU A 462 -14.66 -18.03 7.75
N ASN A 463 -14.21 -19.10 7.11
CA ASN A 463 -12.78 -19.40 7.00
C ASN A 463 -12.06 -18.38 6.11
N LEU A 464 -12.66 -17.96 4.99
CA LEU A 464 -12.11 -16.90 4.14
C LEU A 464 -11.95 -15.59 4.91
N LEU A 465 -13.00 -15.14 5.60
CA LEU A 465 -13.00 -13.91 6.41
C LEU A 465 -11.90 -13.88 7.49
N LEU A 466 -11.50 -15.04 8.00
CA LEU A 466 -10.45 -15.18 9.03
C LEU A 466 -9.07 -15.59 8.49
N SER A 467 -8.95 -15.84 7.19
CA SER A 467 -7.71 -16.33 6.56
C SER A 467 -6.60 -15.27 6.47
N LYS A 468 -6.95 -13.98 6.57
CA LYS A 468 -6.00 -12.87 6.44
C LYS A 468 -5.21 -12.68 7.74
N LYS A 469 -3.90 -12.50 7.63
CA LYS A 469 -3.01 -12.23 8.78
C LYS A 469 -3.45 -10.99 9.57
N GLU A 470 -4.03 -10.01 8.88
CA GLU A 470 -4.55 -8.76 9.41
C GLU A 470 -5.73 -8.97 10.37
N THR A 471 -6.45 -10.08 10.20
CA THR A 471 -7.59 -10.51 11.03
C THR A 471 -7.22 -11.56 12.09
N ASP A 472 -5.98 -12.04 12.09
CA ASP A 472 -5.52 -13.02 13.07
C ASP A 472 -5.13 -12.33 14.38
N LEU A 473 -6.13 -12.10 15.23
CA LEU A 473 -5.88 -11.75 16.63
C LEU A 473 -5.51 -13.03 17.40
N GLY A 474 -4.24 -13.15 17.78
CA GLY A 474 -3.81 -14.20 18.72
C GLY A 474 -4.51 -14.07 20.07
N GLU A 475 -4.65 -15.18 20.80
CA GLU A 475 -5.35 -15.22 22.11
C GLU A 475 -4.83 -14.17 23.09
N ARG A 476 -3.52 -13.91 23.07
CA ARG A 476 -2.90 -12.89 23.92
C ARG A 476 -3.46 -11.50 23.62
N LEU A 477 -3.54 -11.11 22.35
CA LEU A 477 -4.05 -9.80 21.94
C LEU A 477 -5.55 -9.66 22.23
N ILE A 478 -6.32 -10.74 22.07
CA ILE A 478 -7.73 -10.79 22.49
C ILE A 478 -7.87 -10.47 23.98
N ARG A 479 -7.02 -11.06 24.84
CA ARG A 479 -7.01 -10.76 26.28
C ARG A 479 -6.65 -9.30 26.56
N VAL A 480 -5.69 -8.72 25.84
CA VAL A 480 -5.38 -7.28 25.95
C VAL A 480 -6.62 -6.44 25.63
N TYR A 481 -7.30 -6.74 24.53
CA TYR A 481 -8.48 -5.98 24.10
C TYR A 481 -9.63 -6.09 25.11
N TYR A 482 -9.91 -7.28 25.63
CA TYR A 482 -10.87 -7.42 26.72
C TYR A 482 -10.49 -6.55 27.93
N SER A 483 -9.22 -6.58 28.35
CA SER A 483 -8.77 -5.77 29.48
C SER A 483 -8.99 -4.27 29.23
N VAL A 484 -8.63 -3.78 28.05
CA VAL A 484 -8.77 -2.38 27.64
C VAL A 484 -10.25 -1.97 27.56
N LEU A 485 -11.09 -2.79 26.93
CA LEU A 485 -12.51 -2.50 26.75
C LEU A 485 -13.28 -2.54 28.07
N TYR A 486 -13.04 -3.52 28.94
CA TYR A 486 -13.61 -3.53 30.30
C TYR A 486 -13.13 -2.35 31.14
N THR A 487 -11.87 -1.92 30.96
CA THR A 487 -11.37 -0.69 31.61
C THR A 487 -12.13 0.53 31.12
N ALA A 488 -12.43 0.60 29.81
CA ALA A 488 -13.17 1.70 29.20
C ALA A 488 -14.60 1.83 29.75
N GLU A 489 -15.25 0.71 30.10
CA GLU A 489 -16.57 0.65 30.72
C GLU A 489 -16.54 0.87 32.24
N GLY A 490 -15.38 0.74 32.87
CA GLY A 490 -15.20 0.85 34.33
C GLY A 490 -15.35 -0.45 35.11
N ASP A 491 -15.41 -1.59 34.43
CA ASP A 491 -15.36 -2.92 35.07
C ASP A 491 -13.91 -3.35 35.31
N PHE A 492 -13.24 -2.64 36.21
CA PHE A 492 -11.84 -2.86 36.53
C PHE A 492 -11.56 -4.27 37.09
N LYS A 493 -12.57 -4.91 37.70
CA LYS A 493 -12.43 -6.27 38.24
C LYS A 493 -12.38 -7.29 37.10
N LYS A 494 -13.26 -7.19 36.10
CA LYS A 494 -13.16 -8.04 34.90
C LYS A 494 -11.89 -7.72 34.10
N ALA A 495 -11.58 -6.44 33.89
CA ALA A 495 -10.36 -6.05 33.19
C ALA A 495 -9.09 -6.68 33.79
N LEU A 496 -9.01 -6.74 35.12
CA LEU A 496 -7.87 -7.33 35.84
C LEU A 496 -7.74 -8.84 35.59
N LYS A 497 -8.85 -9.57 35.43
CA LYS A 497 -8.82 -11.01 35.10
C LYS A 497 -8.10 -11.26 33.77
N TYR A 498 -8.32 -10.39 32.78
CA TYR A 498 -7.74 -10.56 31.45
C TYR A 498 -6.26 -10.18 31.39
N VAL A 499 -5.79 -9.22 32.20
CA VAL A 499 -4.37 -8.80 32.20
C VAL A 499 -3.47 -9.67 33.07
N LYS A 500 -4.03 -10.36 34.07
CA LYS A 500 -3.25 -11.20 35.00
C LYS A 500 -2.43 -12.23 34.22
N ASN A 501 -1.14 -12.37 34.53
CA ASN A 501 -0.22 -13.30 33.87
C ASN A 501 0.10 -13.00 32.40
N LEU A 502 -0.15 -11.77 31.90
CA LEU A 502 0.41 -11.34 30.62
C LEU A 502 1.83 -10.78 30.82
N PRO A 503 2.84 -11.20 30.03
CA PRO A 503 4.18 -10.65 30.13
C PRO A 503 4.19 -9.16 29.79
N VAL A 504 4.84 -8.36 30.65
CA VAL A 504 5.07 -6.92 30.42
C VAL A 504 6.31 -6.77 29.55
N LEU A 505 6.29 -5.80 28.64
CA LEU A 505 7.42 -5.58 27.78
C LEU A 505 8.33 -4.50 28.30
N LYS A 506 9.62 -4.78 28.19
CA LYS A 506 10.68 -3.99 28.81
C LYS A 506 11.27 -2.93 27.87
N ASN A 507 11.13 -3.11 26.55
CA ASN A 507 11.73 -2.22 25.56
C ASN A 507 10.66 -1.55 24.71
N TYR A 508 10.59 -0.24 24.83
CA TYR A 508 9.71 0.64 24.08
C TYR A 508 10.60 1.50 23.18
N ASP A 509 10.34 1.46 21.88
CA ASP A 509 10.96 2.37 20.92
C ASP A 509 9.85 3.32 20.44
N ASP A 510 10.04 4.61 20.70
CA ASP A 510 9.11 5.70 20.34
C ASP A 510 8.97 5.88 18.82
N THR A 511 9.78 5.19 18.01
CA THR A 511 9.94 5.53 16.60
C THR A 511 9.00 4.85 15.62
N TYR A 512 8.25 3.81 15.98
CA TYR A 512 7.36 3.14 15.01
C TYR A 512 6.04 2.67 15.61
N TYR A 513 4.97 3.39 15.26
CA TYR A 513 3.61 3.14 15.74
C TYR A 513 2.98 1.79 15.33
N TRP A 514 3.58 0.99 14.43
CA TRP A 514 2.79 -0.03 13.74
C TRP A 514 3.40 -1.42 13.52
N ASP A 515 4.66 -1.67 13.84
CA ASP A 515 5.21 -3.01 13.57
C ASP A 515 6.36 -3.42 14.48
N LYS A 516 6.03 -4.20 15.52
CA LYS A 516 6.74 -5.42 15.99
C LYS A 516 6.14 -5.86 17.34
N LYS A 517 5.73 -7.14 17.41
CA LYS A 517 5.42 -7.99 18.59
C LYS A 517 4.51 -7.42 19.70
N ASP A 518 3.22 -7.28 19.45
CA ASP A 518 2.11 -7.22 20.44
C ASP A 518 2.50 -6.87 21.90
N PHE A 519 2.48 -5.56 22.19
CA PHE A 519 2.85 -5.02 23.48
C PHE A 519 1.62 -4.70 24.38
N MET A 520 1.61 -5.12 25.66
CA MET A 520 0.75 -4.48 26.69
C MET A 520 1.24 -3.05 26.90
N ARG A 521 0.46 -2.07 26.47
CA ARG A 521 0.81 -0.66 26.59
C ARG A 521 0.81 -0.25 28.07
N GLY A 522 1.96 0.13 28.59
CA GLY A 522 2.07 0.87 29.86
C GLY A 522 2.09 2.38 29.61
N SER A 523 1.92 3.16 30.66
CA SER A 523 2.12 4.60 30.61
C SER A 523 3.44 4.94 31.29
N PHE A 524 4.24 5.82 30.68
CA PHE A 524 5.40 6.41 31.37
C PHE A 524 4.98 7.40 32.46
N TYR A 525 3.70 7.74 32.50
CA TYR A 525 3.12 8.64 33.49
C TYR A 525 2.36 7.85 34.55
N ASN A 526 2.38 8.35 35.78
CA ASN A 526 1.49 7.86 36.81
C ASN A 526 0.06 8.39 36.54
N PRO A 527 -0.92 7.55 36.18
CA PRO A 527 -2.27 8.00 35.87
C PRO A 527 -3.04 8.56 37.07
N PHE A 528 -2.51 8.43 38.28
CA PHE A 528 -3.12 8.93 39.52
C PHE A 528 -2.48 10.24 40.01
N ASN A 529 -1.27 10.58 39.55
CA ASN A 529 -0.52 11.75 39.99
C ASN A 529 0.13 12.43 38.77
N VAL A 530 -0.40 13.58 38.35
CA VAL A 530 -0.03 14.23 37.08
C VAL A 530 0.79 15.49 37.35
N ASP A 531 1.99 15.57 36.75
CA ASP A 531 2.78 16.80 36.69
C ASP A 531 2.23 17.76 35.61
N PHE A 532 2.43 19.07 35.84
CA PHE A 532 1.76 20.19 35.14
C PHE A 532 2.22 20.45 33.70
N THR A 533 3.30 19.82 33.22
CA THR A 533 3.85 20.11 31.89
C THR A 533 2.99 19.50 30.78
N ALA A 534 2.37 20.36 29.96
CA ALA A 534 1.62 19.94 28.77
C ALA A 534 2.53 19.47 27.60
N ASN A 535 3.85 19.60 27.73
CA ASN A 535 4.85 19.14 26.75
C ASN A 535 5.86 18.21 27.43
N ASN A 536 5.50 16.94 27.58
CA ASN A 536 6.26 15.94 28.32
C ASN A 536 7.40 15.32 27.50
N ARG A 537 8.34 16.14 26.99
CA ARG A 537 9.51 15.65 26.23
C ARG A 537 10.70 15.25 27.11
N ALA A 538 10.66 15.50 28.42
CA ALA A 538 11.68 15.04 29.35
C ALA A 538 11.13 13.88 30.20
N LEU A 539 11.33 12.65 29.73
CA LEU A 539 10.92 11.44 30.44
C LEU A 539 11.97 11.08 31.52
N PRO A 540 11.63 11.01 32.81
CA PRO A 540 12.40 10.18 33.73
C PRO A 540 12.15 8.74 33.29
N ARG A 541 13.15 8.10 32.68
CA ARG A 541 13.11 6.71 32.17
C ARG A 541 12.87 5.65 33.26
N SER A 542 12.59 6.03 34.50
CA SER A 542 12.51 5.13 35.64
C SER A 542 11.06 4.73 35.98
N LYS A 543 10.63 3.61 35.38
CA LYS A 543 9.49 2.72 35.71
C LYS A 543 8.14 3.01 35.02
N LEU A 544 7.90 2.25 33.95
CA LEU A 544 6.61 2.08 33.28
C LEU A 544 5.47 1.74 34.27
N TYR A 545 4.38 2.50 34.24
CA TYR A 545 3.14 2.19 34.93
C TYR A 545 2.34 1.19 34.10
N THR A 546 2.24 -0.07 34.55
CA THR A 546 1.57 -1.12 33.78
C THR A 546 0.04 -1.06 33.93
N HIS A 547 -0.69 -1.61 32.97
CA HIS A 547 -2.16 -1.70 33.03
C HIS A 547 -2.62 -2.55 34.23
N GLU A 548 -1.91 -3.63 34.55
CA GLU A 548 -2.18 -4.42 35.76
C GLU A 548 -2.01 -3.59 37.03
N ARG A 549 -0.92 -2.79 37.12
CA ARG A 549 -0.71 -1.88 38.24
C ARG A 549 -1.82 -0.83 38.31
N PHE A 550 -2.29 -0.32 37.18
CA PHE A 550 -3.42 0.61 37.12
C PHE A 550 -4.68 -0.02 37.69
N LEU A 551 -5.04 -1.21 37.23
CA LEU A 551 -6.22 -1.93 37.65
C LEU A 551 -6.18 -2.30 39.14
N LYS A 552 -5.02 -2.74 39.66
CA LYS A 552 -4.84 -3.01 41.10
C LYS A 552 -4.99 -1.73 41.94
N THR A 553 -4.38 -0.62 41.52
CA THR A 553 -4.45 0.64 42.26
C THR A 553 -5.86 1.23 42.26
N ILE A 554 -6.54 1.28 41.10
CA ILE A 554 -7.90 1.85 41.03
C ILE A 554 -8.91 1.00 41.83
N LEU A 555 -8.75 -0.32 41.88
CA LEU A 555 -9.55 -1.19 42.72
C LEU A 555 -9.29 -0.95 44.22
N LYS A 556 -8.03 -0.69 44.62
CA LYS A 556 -7.68 -0.31 46.00
C LYS A 556 -8.33 1.01 46.40
N ILE A 557 -8.27 2.03 45.54
CA ILE A 557 -8.93 3.32 45.75
C ILE A 557 -10.45 3.13 45.86
N LYS A 558 -11.06 2.35 44.96
CA LYS A 558 -12.50 2.05 45.01
C LYS A 558 -12.90 1.35 46.32
N LYS A 559 -12.05 0.47 46.86
CA LYS A 559 -12.29 -0.15 48.18
C LYS A 559 -12.23 0.89 49.30
N LYS A 560 -11.23 1.77 49.29
CA LYS A 560 -11.11 2.86 50.27
C LYS A 560 -12.30 3.81 50.23
N LEU A 561 -12.73 4.25 49.05
CA LEU A 561 -13.90 5.12 48.88
C LEU A 561 -15.22 4.46 49.28
N LYS A 562 -15.29 3.13 49.32
CA LYS A 562 -16.44 2.43 49.92
C LYS A 562 -16.43 2.50 51.44
N GLN A 563 -15.24 2.56 52.05
CA GLN A 563 -15.07 2.64 53.51
C GLN A 563 -15.19 4.09 53.99
N ASP A 564 -14.60 5.02 53.24
CA ASP A 564 -14.67 6.46 53.46
C ASP A 564 -14.98 7.19 52.13
N PRO A 565 -16.28 7.42 51.83
CA PRO A 565 -16.69 8.16 50.64
C PRO A 565 -16.20 9.62 50.61
N ASN A 566 -15.79 10.18 51.74
CA ASN A 566 -15.37 11.57 51.89
C ASN A 566 -13.84 11.72 51.98
N SER A 567 -13.06 10.67 51.71
CA SER A 567 -11.61 10.77 51.58
C SER A 567 -11.24 11.72 50.44
N VAL A 568 -10.73 12.90 50.78
CA VAL A 568 -10.29 13.94 49.82
C VAL A 568 -9.26 13.36 48.85
N THR A 569 -8.26 12.67 49.39
CA THR A 569 -7.16 12.09 48.61
C THR A 569 -7.66 11.02 47.64
N ASP A 570 -8.46 10.07 48.10
CA ASP A 570 -8.90 8.96 47.23
C ASP A 570 -9.88 9.45 46.15
N ASN A 571 -10.73 10.44 46.44
CA ASN A 571 -11.59 11.08 45.43
C ASN A 571 -10.74 11.80 44.37
N PHE A 572 -9.69 12.52 44.78
CA PHE A 572 -8.77 13.20 43.85
C PHE A 572 -8.03 12.20 42.95
N LEU A 573 -7.49 11.12 43.52
CA LEU A 573 -6.82 10.06 42.74
C LEU A 573 -7.79 9.37 41.78
N MET A 574 -9.05 9.15 42.18
CA MET A 574 -10.08 8.58 41.30
C MET A 574 -10.43 9.53 40.14
N ALA A 575 -10.53 10.84 40.41
CA ALA A 575 -10.75 11.85 39.38
C ALA A 575 -9.62 11.87 38.34
N ASN A 576 -8.36 11.90 38.80
CA ASN A 576 -7.18 11.80 37.96
C ASN A 576 -7.19 10.52 37.10
N ALA A 577 -7.54 9.38 37.70
CA ALA A 577 -7.57 8.11 36.97
C ALA A 577 -8.56 8.14 35.81
N TRP A 578 -9.79 8.60 36.02
CA TRP A 578 -10.81 8.72 34.98
C TRP A 578 -10.41 9.70 33.87
N TYR A 579 -9.86 10.85 34.25
CA TYR A 579 -9.37 11.83 33.29
C TYR A 579 -8.22 11.25 32.45
N ASN A 580 -7.24 10.60 33.08
CA ASN A 580 -6.04 10.15 32.39
C ASN A 580 -6.26 9.00 31.43
N ILE A 581 -7.28 8.17 31.64
CA ILE A 581 -7.66 7.12 30.68
C ILE A 581 -8.62 7.62 29.59
N SER A 582 -9.03 8.90 29.62
CA SER A 582 -9.78 9.53 28.54
C SER A 582 -8.88 9.90 27.37
N ASP A 583 -9.49 10.26 26.23
CA ASP A 583 -8.78 10.76 25.03
C ASP A 583 -7.94 12.03 25.27
N PHE A 584 -8.20 12.75 26.36
CA PHE A 584 -7.50 14.00 26.71
C PHE A 584 -6.42 13.79 27.78
N GLY A 585 -6.32 12.57 28.31
CA GLY A 585 -5.40 12.19 29.35
C GLY A 585 -4.02 11.75 28.85
N ASN A 586 -3.11 11.51 29.79
CA ASN A 586 -1.76 11.01 29.50
C ASN A 586 -1.69 9.47 29.41
N SER A 587 -2.75 8.77 29.79
CA SER A 587 -2.80 7.30 29.82
C SER A 587 -3.99 6.66 29.08
N PRO A 588 -4.40 7.15 27.88
CA PRO A 588 -5.55 6.64 27.15
C PRO A 588 -5.42 5.18 26.73
N MET A 589 -4.19 4.67 26.61
CA MET A 589 -3.90 3.29 26.22
C MET A 589 -4.49 2.23 27.17
N PHE A 590 -4.80 2.59 28.42
CA PHE A 590 -5.47 1.66 29.34
C PHE A 590 -6.95 1.45 29.04
N ALA A 591 -7.59 2.38 28.32
CA ALA A 591 -9.02 2.33 28.01
C ALA A 591 -9.33 2.48 26.52
N LYS A 592 -8.30 2.45 25.65
CA LYS A 592 -8.46 2.59 24.22
C LYS A 592 -7.48 1.75 23.41
N ILE A 593 -8.03 0.95 22.48
CA ILE A 593 -7.24 0.13 21.56
C ILE A 593 -6.50 1.02 20.55
N TYR A 594 -7.19 2.01 20.00
CA TYR A 594 -6.67 2.95 19.01
C TYR A 594 -7.00 4.39 19.39
N ARG A 595 -6.00 5.27 19.52
CA ARG A 595 -6.20 6.72 19.71
C ARG A 595 -5.82 7.44 18.42
N CYS A 596 -6.73 8.26 17.92
CA CYS A 596 -6.48 9.16 16.81
C CYS A 596 -5.65 10.36 17.29
N VAL A 597 -4.68 10.78 16.49
CA VAL A 597 -3.82 11.94 16.83
C VAL A 597 -4.48 13.26 16.38
N VAL A 598 -5.30 13.21 15.34
CA VAL A 598 -5.88 14.39 14.66
C VAL A 598 -7.40 14.50 14.81
N CYS A 599 -8.02 13.62 15.59
CA CYS A 599 -9.47 13.57 15.76
C CYS A 599 -9.88 13.26 17.20
N VAL A 600 -11.10 13.68 17.55
CA VAL A 600 -11.68 13.55 18.89
C VAL A 600 -12.67 12.39 18.92
N ASP A 601 -12.61 11.55 19.95
CA ASP A 601 -13.59 10.46 20.12
C ASP A 601 -14.73 10.86 21.06
N PRO A 602 -15.97 10.92 20.56
CA PRO A 602 -17.14 11.19 21.40
C PRO A 602 -17.32 10.20 22.58
N LYS A 603 -16.79 8.97 22.48
CA LYS A 603 -16.84 7.96 23.56
C LYS A 603 -15.97 8.31 24.77
N ALA A 604 -15.20 9.40 24.72
CA ALA A 604 -14.48 9.93 25.87
C ALA A 604 -15.38 10.68 26.86
N LEU A 605 -16.54 11.19 26.44
CA LEU A 605 -17.42 12.03 27.25
C LEU A 605 -17.84 11.40 28.60
N PRO A 606 -18.25 10.12 28.68
CA PRO A 606 -18.62 9.51 29.96
C PRO A 606 -17.46 9.46 30.97
N LYS A 607 -16.22 9.33 30.50
CA LYS A 607 -15.03 9.29 31.37
C LYS A 607 -14.71 10.69 31.92
N LEU A 608 -14.83 11.71 31.07
CA LEU A 608 -14.71 13.11 31.49
C LEU A 608 -15.77 13.50 32.52
N GLN A 609 -17.01 13.01 32.35
CA GLN A 609 -18.10 13.26 33.28
C GLN A 609 -17.84 12.62 34.64
N LYS A 610 -17.41 11.34 34.67
CA LYS A 610 -16.99 10.69 35.92
C LYS A 610 -15.84 11.42 36.60
N ALA A 611 -14.84 11.87 35.85
CA ALA A 611 -13.74 12.66 36.41
C ALA A 611 -14.25 13.96 37.05
N LYS A 612 -15.14 14.68 36.37
CA LYS A 612 -15.77 15.92 36.87
C LYS A 612 -16.50 15.69 38.20
N GLU A 613 -17.29 14.63 38.30
CA GLU A 613 -18.03 14.28 39.52
C GLU A 613 -17.10 14.13 40.73
N TYR A 614 -16.01 13.37 40.57
CA TYR A 614 -15.03 13.19 41.64
C TYR A 614 -14.27 14.50 41.98
N TYR A 615 -13.93 15.32 40.99
CA TYR A 615 -13.30 16.62 41.23
C TYR A 615 -14.22 17.58 41.99
N LEU A 616 -15.50 17.66 41.64
CA LEU A 616 -16.47 18.47 42.35
C LEU A 616 -16.66 17.99 43.80
N LYS A 617 -16.63 16.67 44.01
CA LYS A 617 -16.62 16.07 45.36
C LYS A 617 -15.38 16.47 46.16
N VAL A 618 -14.20 16.53 45.54
CA VAL A 618 -12.99 17.04 46.22
C VAL A 618 -13.16 18.50 46.64
N LEU A 619 -13.67 19.36 45.75
CA LEU A 619 -13.88 20.78 46.06
C LEU A 619 -14.86 21.02 47.21
N SER A 620 -15.84 20.15 47.41
CA SER A 620 -16.78 20.26 48.54
C SER A 620 -16.22 19.76 49.86
N LEU A 621 -15.11 19.01 49.84
CA LEU A 621 -14.50 18.39 51.01
C LEU A 621 -13.21 19.07 51.47
N THR A 622 -12.55 19.85 50.61
CA THR A 622 -11.23 20.43 50.91
C THR A 622 -11.24 21.96 50.98
N SER A 623 -10.57 22.48 52.01
CA SER A 623 -10.20 23.90 52.16
C SER A 623 -8.75 24.18 51.71
N ASP A 624 -7.98 23.16 51.33
CA ASP A 624 -6.60 23.30 50.89
C ASP A 624 -6.52 24.10 49.59
N ARG A 625 -5.93 25.30 49.64
CA ARG A 625 -5.82 26.22 48.50
C ARG A 625 -5.03 25.62 47.34
N GLU A 626 -3.95 24.87 47.59
CA GLU A 626 -3.14 24.22 46.55
C GLU A 626 -3.93 23.13 45.84
N LEU A 627 -4.65 22.30 46.60
CA LEU A 627 -5.48 21.25 46.01
C LEU A 627 -6.66 21.84 45.23
N ARG A 628 -7.28 22.91 45.71
CA ARG A 628 -8.36 23.60 44.99
C ARG A 628 -7.85 24.16 43.65
N ALA A 629 -6.69 24.80 43.63
CA ALA A 629 -6.06 25.26 42.39
C ALA A 629 -5.84 24.10 41.38
N LYS A 630 -5.33 22.96 41.86
CA LYS A 630 -5.17 21.74 41.04
C LYS A 630 -6.49 21.26 40.46
N VAL A 631 -7.53 21.19 41.28
CA VAL A 631 -8.84 20.68 40.86
C VAL A 631 -9.52 21.62 39.85
N TYR A 632 -9.51 22.93 40.08
CA TYR A 632 -10.09 23.88 39.12
C TYR A 632 -9.40 23.81 37.75
N TYR A 633 -8.08 23.70 37.72
CA TYR A 633 -7.37 23.53 36.44
C TYR A 633 -7.75 22.22 35.72
N GLN A 634 -7.91 21.10 36.45
CA GLN A 634 -8.36 19.85 35.83
C GLN A 634 -9.82 19.93 35.33
N LEU A 635 -10.70 20.64 36.05
CA LEU A 635 -12.06 20.92 35.59
C LEU A 635 -12.06 21.76 34.31
N MET A 636 -11.17 22.75 34.18
CA MET A 636 -11.01 23.52 32.94
C MET A 636 -10.59 22.63 31.77
N LYS A 637 -9.65 21.69 31.98
CA LYS A 637 -9.25 20.73 30.95
C LYS A 637 -10.39 19.80 30.55
N ILE A 638 -11.27 19.44 31.49
CA ILE A 638 -12.49 18.68 31.19
C ILE A 638 -13.47 19.52 30.34
N ALA A 639 -13.69 20.79 30.68
CA ALA A 639 -14.55 21.69 29.92
C ALA A 639 -14.05 21.84 28.47
N LEU A 640 -12.74 22.05 28.29
CA LEU A 640 -12.09 22.04 26.97
C LEU A 640 -12.37 20.74 26.20
N GLY A 641 -12.13 19.58 26.82
CA GLY A 641 -12.36 18.29 26.17
C GLY A 641 -13.82 18.03 25.78
N LYS A 642 -14.77 18.45 26.61
CA LYS A 642 -16.21 18.38 26.29
C LYS A 642 -16.56 19.22 25.07
N LYS A 643 -16.09 20.47 25.05
CA LYS A 643 -16.35 21.39 23.95
C LYS A 643 -15.70 20.92 22.64
N MET A 644 -14.52 20.31 22.70
CA MET A 644 -13.89 19.63 21.56
C MET A 644 -14.73 18.47 21.02
N ILE A 645 -15.36 17.68 21.89
CA ILE A 645 -16.27 16.60 21.47
C ILE A 645 -17.53 17.15 20.80
N GLU A 646 -18.12 18.23 21.34
CA GLU A 646 -19.28 18.90 20.74
C GLU A 646 -18.97 19.37 19.33
N LYS A 647 -17.87 20.11 19.16
CA LYS A 647 -17.44 20.60 17.85
C LYS A 647 -17.09 19.51 16.87
N TRP A 648 -16.48 18.42 17.34
CA TRP A 648 -16.25 17.25 16.49
C TRP A 648 -17.55 16.64 15.95
N LYS A 649 -18.63 16.60 16.75
CA LYS A 649 -19.93 16.09 16.31
C LYS A 649 -20.59 16.99 15.26
N GLU A 650 -20.43 18.30 15.38
CA GLU A 650 -21.01 19.30 14.46
C GLU A 650 -20.28 19.33 13.11
N GLU A 651 -18.94 19.38 13.14
CA GLU A 651 -18.14 19.81 11.98
C GLU A 651 -17.13 18.73 11.51
N LYS A 652 -17.03 17.57 12.17
CA LYS A 652 -15.98 16.54 11.93
C LYS A 652 -14.56 17.15 11.86
N TYR A 653 -14.28 18.07 12.77
CA TYR A 653 -13.16 18.99 12.73
C TYR A 653 -11.76 18.33 12.89
N TYR A 654 -10.92 18.34 11.85
CA TYR A 654 -9.55 17.81 11.92
C TYR A 654 -8.59 18.78 12.63
N ILE A 655 -7.87 18.28 13.64
CA ILE A 655 -6.89 19.08 14.40
C ILE A 655 -5.54 19.02 13.66
N TYR A 656 -5.34 19.89 12.67
CA TYR A 656 -4.04 20.09 12.02
C TYR A 656 -3.53 21.51 12.23
N GLY A 657 -2.45 21.63 13.02
CA GLY A 657 -1.43 22.69 12.92
C GLY A 657 -1.83 24.13 13.28
N ASP A 658 -3.11 24.49 13.20
CA ASP A 658 -3.60 25.80 13.56
C ASP A 658 -4.44 25.69 14.84
N PHE A 659 -3.98 26.37 15.90
CA PHE A 659 -4.72 26.48 17.17
C PHE A 659 -5.75 27.62 17.15
N SER A 660 -5.75 28.49 16.12
CA SER A 660 -6.79 29.50 15.87
C SER A 660 -8.26 29.03 16.04
N PRO A 661 -8.61 27.74 15.83
CA PRO A 661 -9.98 27.27 15.97
C PRO A 661 -10.49 27.30 17.41
N PHE A 662 -9.67 27.19 18.46
CA PHE A 662 -10.20 26.98 19.82
C PHE A 662 -10.80 28.23 20.51
N LYS A 663 -11.05 29.33 19.78
CA LYS A 663 -11.69 30.54 20.32
C LYS A 663 -13.05 30.24 20.96
N TRP A 664 -13.81 29.30 20.39
CA TRP A 664 -15.10 28.84 20.94
C TRP A 664 -14.99 28.16 22.31
N VAL A 665 -13.81 27.67 22.72
CA VAL A 665 -13.61 27.14 24.09
C VAL A 665 -13.55 28.28 25.09
N LYS A 666 -12.74 29.32 24.77
CA LYS A 666 -12.59 30.52 25.60
C LYS A 666 -13.93 31.20 25.81
N ASP A 667 -14.79 31.15 24.81
CA ASP A 667 -16.11 31.78 24.86
C ASP A 667 -17.14 30.99 25.69
N SER A 668 -16.86 29.74 26.08
CA SER A 668 -17.80 28.94 26.89
C SER A 668 -17.90 29.42 28.34
N ASP A 669 -19.14 29.56 28.83
CA ASP A 669 -19.41 30.03 30.19
C ASP A 669 -18.78 29.11 31.25
N GLU A 670 -18.87 27.78 31.06
CA GLU A 670 -18.24 26.81 31.96
C GLU A 670 -16.72 27.03 32.08
N TYR A 671 -16.02 27.30 30.98
CA TYR A 671 -14.58 27.55 31.01
C TYR A 671 -14.24 28.87 31.69
N LYS A 672 -14.98 29.94 31.37
CA LYS A 672 -14.82 31.27 31.99
C LYS A 672 -15.04 31.23 33.50
N ASP A 673 -16.07 30.53 33.95
CA ASP A 673 -16.39 30.38 35.37
C ASP A 673 -15.27 29.65 36.12
N LEU A 674 -14.81 28.54 35.57
CA LEU A 674 -13.71 27.76 36.16
C LEU A 674 -12.40 28.55 36.17
N TYR A 675 -12.13 29.34 35.13
CA TYR A 675 -10.96 30.23 35.08
C TYR A 675 -11.03 31.31 36.17
N ARG A 676 -12.19 31.99 36.31
CA ARG A 676 -12.42 32.98 37.38
C ARG A 676 -12.25 32.39 38.77
N GLU A 677 -12.71 31.16 38.99
CA GLU A 677 -12.48 30.46 40.26
C GLU A 677 -11.00 30.13 40.48
N LEU A 678 -10.28 29.67 39.44
CA LEU A 678 -8.85 29.37 39.52
C LEU A 678 -8.01 30.61 39.84
N GLU A 679 -8.37 31.78 39.34
CA GLU A 679 -7.66 33.05 39.59
C GLU A 679 -7.63 33.45 41.08
N LYS A 680 -8.60 32.99 41.87
CA LYS A 680 -8.63 33.21 43.34
C LYS A 680 -7.45 32.54 44.08
N TYR A 681 -6.73 31.65 43.40
CA TYR A 681 -5.60 30.88 43.94
C TYR A 681 -4.26 31.30 43.30
N LYS A 682 -4.16 32.51 42.76
CA LYS A 682 -2.96 33.00 42.05
C LYS A 682 -1.65 33.03 42.85
N ASP A 683 -1.80 33.01 44.18
CA ASP A 683 -0.74 32.98 45.19
C ASP A 683 -0.12 31.58 45.37
N THR A 684 -0.86 30.52 45.05
CA THR A 684 -0.44 29.12 45.21
C THR A 684 0.78 28.80 44.34
N LYS A 685 1.61 27.87 44.83
CA LYS A 685 2.73 27.31 44.07
C LYS A 685 2.22 26.67 42.78
N TYR A 686 1.13 25.90 42.86
CA TYR A 686 0.58 25.27 41.67
C TYR A 686 0.14 26.26 40.59
N TYR A 687 -0.55 27.34 40.95
CA TYR A 687 -0.96 28.35 39.96
C TYR A 687 0.25 29.03 39.30
N LYS A 688 1.30 29.31 40.08
CA LYS A 688 2.56 29.86 39.57
C LYS A 688 3.22 28.90 38.56
N GLU A 689 3.21 27.59 38.83
CA GLU A 689 3.77 26.57 37.92
C GLU A 689 2.99 26.44 36.62
N ILE A 690 1.65 26.44 36.65
CA ILE A 690 0.85 26.30 35.43
C ILE A 690 0.86 27.55 34.55
N LYS A 691 1.26 28.73 35.06
CA LYS A 691 1.44 29.92 34.22
C LYS A 691 2.45 29.69 33.11
N ASP A 692 3.44 28.83 33.30
CA ASP A 692 4.45 28.59 32.27
C ASP A 692 4.00 27.50 31.28
N CYS A 693 2.79 26.93 31.47
CA CYS A 693 2.22 25.95 30.56
C CYS A 693 1.64 26.64 29.31
N ALA A 694 2.18 26.31 28.14
CA ALA A 694 1.71 26.82 26.85
C ALA A 694 0.20 26.63 26.65
N GLY A 695 -0.36 25.50 27.09
CA GLY A 695 -1.80 25.25 27.02
C GLY A 695 -2.62 26.20 27.90
N PHE A 696 -2.17 26.49 29.12
CA PHE A 696 -2.84 27.43 30.01
C PHE A 696 -2.73 28.88 29.50
N GLN A 697 -1.55 29.29 29.03
CA GLN A 697 -1.34 30.62 28.42
C GLN A 697 -2.16 30.82 27.16
N TYR A 698 -2.31 29.78 26.35
CA TYR A 698 -3.14 29.86 25.15
C TYR A 698 -4.61 30.14 25.48
N PHE A 699 -5.12 29.59 26.59
CA PHE A 699 -6.53 29.70 26.96
C PHE A 699 -6.87 30.78 28.00
N LYS A 700 -5.85 31.40 28.60
CA LYS A 700 -5.96 32.69 29.30
C LYS A 700 -6.38 33.79 28.32
#